data_AF-A0A9Q9APV5-F1
#
_entry.id   AF-A0A9Q9APV5-F1
#
_cell.length_a   1.000
_cell.length_b   1.000
_cell.length_c   1.000
_cell.angle_alpha   90.00
_cell.angle_beta   90.00
_cell.angle_gamma   90.00
#
_symmetry.space_group_name_H-M   'P 1'
#
loop_
_entity.id
_entity.type
_entity.pdbx_description
1 polymer ?
#
loop_
_entity_poly.entity_id
_entity_poly.type
_entity_poly.pdbx_seq_one_letter_code
_entity_poly.pdbx_strand_id
1 'polypeptide(L)'
;MTPQILIVSQEEKHALDEEYKRTHEDHDGEHVCVLHERIIQDKLDVEASKRAEWEKSARWWRWLRQTYHPWHHHHRIRILAQTVRGLNFERELRGQAGVLRKVMTSPDLPGPGPLQRRPSYFRPTFFTPEYEMRVTWDTLLHKVCLMYSGYGGHSATQYSVHEGVRMVNLYVTGDSIYRERNLARTHAAITFRYWSWDMMPSDMTRPLATITIGHLVILAVRLGMQWRLLNLEKGMSADGSGYSLSSTTSDKLGLVFKLIAFAPKGPYRRLIPNKAVDKLICGILPGCSIMVRRDFDLIGPSRKCLLDLSLALDRNHILEQIGVPQQARQLLSDRVNIDRRSFPSLHNEIVPLLCTFLPLEGSDTVRHYAHCWVEKRKSVLHFWEGRYALLHYLKRTSRDLSMTWANQSLQAQPDHVRHLHKAESYLVELEDKFPKDFFGLKGREAIRGPASQDDPQAEATQKREAIVILCRSIHRWTDGFFRTLGLEGKDPQGRTHFENLVAAHLNMATHSTCSMYDSFSDSDMPSYPVADTRIPSEFDDILADVRALKDDVRPPWVLCRLIKEVEGYVKHMREGDHSVARYLQERGLKSTSEQIETAWWILMLRGIAWNMSTLDESWGDPIPSSFYDNHVPVWIT
;
A
#
# COMPACT_ATOMS: atom_id res chain seq x y z
N MET A 1 -35.31 -0.09 5.83
CA MET A 1 -34.26 0.60 5.05
C MET A 1 -32.92 -0.07 5.41
N THR A 2 -32.15 -0.49 4.43
CA THR A 2 -30.88 -1.20 4.61
C THR A 2 -29.75 -0.39 3.97
N PRO A 3 -28.61 -0.20 4.67
CA PRO A 3 -27.45 0.45 4.07
C PRO A 3 -26.77 -0.49 3.05
N GLN A 4 -26.40 0.03 1.89
CA GLN A 4 -25.50 -0.62 0.95
C GLN A 4 -24.11 0.01 1.05
N ILE A 5 -23.09 -0.81 1.29
CA ILE A 5 -21.70 -0.39 1.40
C ILE A 5 -21.01 -0.62 0.05
N LEU A 6 -20.29 0.39 -0.41
CA LEU A 6 -19.53 0.35 -1.66
C LEU A 6 -18.10 0.81 -1.39
N ILE A 7 -17.12 0.22 -2.09
CA ILE A 7 -15.83 0.89 -2.29
C ILE A 7 -15.92 1.58 -3.63
N VAL A 8 -15.76 2.90 -3.65
CA VAL A 8 -15.81 3.69 -4.88
C VAL A 8 -14.50 4.43 -5.06
N SER A 9 -14.03 4.54 -6.29
CA SER A 9 -12.99 5.50 -6.63
C SER A 9 -13.46 6.93 -6.34
N GLN A 10 -12.53 7.86 -6.23
CA GLN A 10 -12.84 9.28 -6.05
C GLN A 10 -13.66 9.84 -7.22
N GLU A 11 -13.43 9.34 -8.44
CA GLU A 11 -14.21 9.69 -9.65
C GLU A 11 -15.63 9.14 -9.60
N GLU A 12 -15.81 7.84 -9.34
CA GLU A 12 -17.14 7.21 -9.21
C GLU A 12 -17.93 7.85 -8.07
N LYS A 13 -17.25 8.19 -6.97
CA LYS A 13 -17.86 8.95 -5.88
C LYS A 13 -18.36 10.30 -6.37
N HIS A 14 -17.53 11.05 -7.11
CA HIS A 14 -17.95 12.33 -7.67
C HIS A 14 -19.15 12.17 -8.63
N ALA A 15 -19.15 11.13 -9.46
CA ALA A 15 -20.28 10.85 -10.34
C ALA A 15 -21.57 10.57 -9.54
N LEU A 16 -21.49 9.79 -8.47
CA LEU A 16 -22.61 9.55 -7.55
C LEU A 16 -23.07 10.84 -6.85
N ASP A 17 -22.13 11.69 -6.46
CA ASP A 17 -22.43 12.99 -5.84
C ASP A 17 -23.16 13.92 -6.83
N GLU A 18 -22.75 13.93 -8.11
CA GLU A 18 -23.39 14.73 -9.17
C GLU A 18 -24.75 14.18 -9.60
N GLU A 19 -24.89 12.85 -9.72
CA GLU A 19 -26.16 12.19 -10.01
C GLU A 19 -27.20 12.47 -8.91
N TYR A 20 -26.76 12.46 -7.64
CA TYR A 20 -27.59 12.88 -6.53
C TYR A 20 -28.04 14.33 -6.64
N LYS A 21 -27.12 15.26 -6.95
CA LYS A 21 -27.49 16.69 -7.13
C LYS A 21 -28.57 16.86 -8.19
N ARG A 22 -28.45 16.18 -9.33
CA ARG A 22 -29.44 16.24 -10.42
C ARG A 22 -30.81 15.71 -10.03
N THR A 23 -30.86 14.64 -9.24
CA THR A 23 -32.13 14.00 -8.85
C THR A 23 -32.84 14.72 -7.71
N HIS A 24 -32.11 15.44 -6.85
CA HIS A 24 -32.64 16.07 -5.63
C HIS A 24 -32.91 17.57 -5.74
N GLU A 25 -32.65 18.19 -6.89
CA GLU A 25 -33.18 19.54 -7.17
C GLU A 25 -34.69 19.54 -7.49
N ASP A 26 -35.31 18.38 -7.77
CA ASP A 26 -36.72 18.32 -8.19
C ASP A 26 -37.69 17.45 -7.36
N HIS A 27 -37.34 16.38 -6.60
CA HIS A 27 -38.34 15.63 -5.78
C HIS A 27 -37.78 14.76 -4.62
N ASP A 28 -38.62 14.54 -3.58
CA ASP A 28 -38.42 13.73 -2.35
C ASP A 28 -38.38 12.18 -2.59
N GLY A 29 -37.48 11.66 -3.42
CA GLY A 29 -37.39 10.21 -3.69
C GLY A 29 -35.97 9.67 -3.91
N GLU A 30 -35.63 8.61 -3.17
CA GLU A 30 -34.38 7.80 -3.18
C GLU A 30 -33.06 8.51 -2.81
N HIS A 31 -32.62 8.33 -1.56
CA HIS A 31 -31.47 9.05 -0.99
C HIS A 31 -30.10 8.42 -1.30
N VAL A 32 -29.29 9.10 -2.12
CA VAL A 32 -27.84 8.92 -2.21
C VAL A 32 -27.13 10.05 -1.45
N CYS A 33 -26.93 9.92 -0.13
CA CYS A 33 -26.47 11.05 0.68
C CYS A 33 -25.04 11.55 0.39
N VAL A 34 -24.89 12.64 -0.37
CA VAL A 34 -23.76 13.59 -0.28
C VAL A 34 -24.24 15.04 -0.45
N LEU A 35 -23.90 15.94 0.47
CA LEU A 35 -24.39 17.34 0.45
C LEU A 35 -23.31 18.40 0.69
N HIS A 36 -23.46 19.50 -0.05
CA HIS A 36 -22.51 20.58 -0.30
C HIS A 36 -22.15 21.47 0.91
N GLU A 37 -20.94 22.04 0.85
CA GLU A 37 -20.29 22.97 1.81
C GLU A 37 -21.13 24.23 2.13
N ARG A 38 -21.95 24.69 1.19
CA ARG A 38 -22.82 25.88 1.35
C ARG A 38 -23.93 25.69 2.38
N ILE A 39 -24.57 24.52 2.43
CA ILE A 39 -25.63 24.23 3.42
C ILE A 39 -25.01 24.04 4.81
N ILE A 40 -23.75 23.61 4.87
CA ILE A 40 -22.98 23.52 6.11
C ILE A 40 -22.63 24.92 6.60
N GLN A 41 -22.18 25.81 5.72
CA GLN A 41 -21.93 27.21 6.08
C GLN A 41 -23.21 27.90 6.56
N ASP A 42 -24.33 27.71 5.86
CA ASP A 42 -25.62 28.25 6.29
C ASP A 42 -26.07 27.70 7.66
N LYS A 43 -25.88 26.40 7.93
CA LYS A 43 -26.20 25.81 9.24
C LYS A 43 -25.22 26.25 10.33
N LEU A 44 -23.93 26.40 10.03
CA LEU A 44 -22.92 26.90 10.96
C LEU A 44 -23.17 28.37 11.27
N ASP A 45 -23.57 29.17 10.29
CA ASP A 45 -23.92 30.57 10.46
C ASP A 45 -25.23 30.72 11.25
N VAL A 46 -26.19 29.83 11.06
CA VAL A 46 -27.40 29.75 11.90
C VAL A 46 -27.06 29.35 13.34
N GLU A 47 -26.20 28.37 13.57
CA GLU A 47 -25.80 27.95 14.92
C GLU A 47 -24.90 28.99 15.61
N ALA A 48 -24.00 29.65 14.87
CA ALA A 48 -23.22 30.78 15.35
C ALA A 48 -24.13 31.97 15.69
N SER A 49 -25.16 32.23 14.90
CA SER A 49 -26.17 33.27 15.16
C SER A 49 -27.02 32.94 16.41
N LYS A 50 -27.48 31.68 16.56
CA LYS A 50 -28.18 31.23 17.77
C LYS A 50 -27.30 31.32 19.02
N ARG A 51 -26.03 30.98 18.91
CA ARG A 51 -25.04 31.11 19.99
C ARG A 51 -24.84 32.57 20.37
N ALA A 52 -24.70 33.46 19.39
CA ALA A 52 -24.56 34.90 19.61
C ALA A 52 -25.84 35.51 20.24
N GLU A 53 -27.03 35.05 19.86
CA GLU A 53 -28.30 35.42 20.52
C GLU A 53 -28.37 34.89 21.96
N TRP A 54 -27.94 33.65 22.19
CA TRP A 54 -27.90 33.05 23.52
C TRP A 54 -26.95 33.77 24.47
N GLU A 55 -25.75 34.13 24.00
CA GLU A 55 -24.73 34.86 24.76
C GLU A 55 -25.14 36.32 25.08
N LYS A 56 -25.98 36.93 24.23
CA LYS A 56 -26.58 38.26 24.47
C LYS A 56 -27.77 38.24 25.41
N SER A 57 -28.38 37.08 25.66
CA SER A 57 -29.57 37.00 26.51
C SER A 57 -29.21 37.27 27.99
N ALA A 58 -29.97 38.15 28.66
CA ALA A 58 -29.82 38.42 30.09
C ALA A 58 -30.00 37.16 30.97
N ARG A 59 -30.60 36.09 30.41
CA ARG A 59 -30.71 34.76 31.02
C ARG A 59 -29.35 34.07 31.15
N TRP A 60 -28.42 34.25 30.21
CA TRP A 60 -27.08 33.63 30.28
C TRP A 60 -26.24 34.20 31.42
N TRP A 61 -26.22 35.53 31.58
CA TRP A 61 -25.51 36.18 32.69
C TRP A 61 -26.16 35.92 34.06
N ARG A 62 -27.49 35.77 34.12
CA ARG A 62 -28.22 35.42 35.35
C ARG A 62 -28.01 33.94 35.72
N TRP A 63 -27.92 33.03 34.74
CA TRP A 63 -27.53 31.63 34.93
C TRP A 63 -26.06 31.49 35.35
N LEU A 64 -25.14 32.24 34.74
CA LEU A 64 -23.73 32.27 35.16
C LEU A 64 -23.60 32.75 36.61
N ARG A 65 -24.24 33.85 37.00
CA ARG A 65 -24.13 34.39 38.38
C ARG A 65 -24.76 33.50 39.45
N GLN A 66 -25.81 32.75 39.14
CA GLN A 66 -26.49 31.88 40.12
C GLN A 66 -25.85 30.49 40.25
N THR A 67 -24.96 30.11 39.32
CA THR A 67 -24.44 28.72 39.25
C THR A 67 -22.90 28.65 39.27
N TYR A 68 -22.18 29.78 39.34
CA TYR A 68 -20.71 29.82 39.31
C TYR A 68 -20.07 29.67 40.71
N HIS A 69 -19.45 28.52 40.96
CA HIS A 69 -18.33 28.40 41.91
C HIS A 69 -17.08 28.02 41.09
N PRO A 70 -16.01 28.83 41.07
CA PRO A 70 -14.89 28.69 40.11
C PRO A 70 -14.18 27.33 40.12
N TRP A 71 -14.25 26.61 41.23
CA TRP A 71 -13.62 25.29 41.40
C TRP A 71 -14.36 24.12 40.72
N HIS A 72 -15.68 24.23 40.50
CA HIS A 72 -16.45 23.13 39.93
C HIS A 72 -16.30 23.01 38.40
N HIS A 73 -15.90 24.07 37.70
CA HIS A 73 -15.70 24.02 36.25
C HIS A 73 -14.40 23.31 35.87
N HIS A 74 -13.33 23.46 36.66
CA HIS A 74 -12.08 22.74 36.42
C HIS A 74 -12.24 21.22 36.61
N HIS A 75 -13.18 20.80 37.46
CA HIS A 75 -13.50 19.38 37.66
C HIS A 75 -14.50 18.84 36.62
N ARG A 76 -15.48 19.64 36.18
CA ARG A 76 -16.45 19.22 35.14
C ARG A 76 -15.88 19.20 33.73
N ILE A 77 -14.96 20.11 33.37
CA ILE A 77 -14.20 20.00 32.11
C ILE A 77 -13.32 18.75 32.14
N ARG A 78 -12.76 18.41 33.31
CA ARG A 78 -11.96 17.20 33.49
C ARG A 78 -12.80 15.91 33.41
N ILE A 79 -14.04 15.94 33.91
CA ILE A 79 -15.00 14.82 33.80
C ILE A 79 -15.54 14.70 32.37
N LEU A 80 -15.94 15.78 31.69
CA LEU A 80 -16.35 15.73 30.27
C LEU A 80 -15.21 15.27 29.35
N ALA A 81 -13.97 15.67 29.65
CA ALA A 81 -12.79 15.18 28.93
C ALA A 81 -12.45 13.71 29.25
N GLN A 82 -12.86 13.19 30.41
CA GLN A 82 -12.70 11.78 30.80
C GLN A 82 -13.86 10.90 30.30
N THR A 83 -15.08 11.41 30.14
CA THR A 83 -16.20 10.65 29.57
C THR A 83 -16.07 10.47 28.04
N VAL A 84 -15.33 11.35 27.36
CA VAL A 84 -14.98 11.22 25.93
C VAL A 84 -13.77 10.29 25.70
N ARG A 85 -13.06 9.87 26.74
CA ARG A 85 -11.97 8.86 26.67
C ARG A 85 -12.28 7.72 27.64
N GLY A 86 -12.99 6.72 27.14
CA GLY A 86 -13.53 5.59 27.92
C GLY A 86 -12.62 5.07 29.03
N LEU A 87 -13.05 5.30 30.28
CA LEU A 87 -12.69 4.54 31.46
C LEU A 87 -13.97 4.28 32.26
N ASN A 88 -14.23 2.99 32.52
CA ASN A 88 -15.30 2.55 33.41
C ASN A 88 -15.05 3.05 34.83
N PHE A 89 -16.04 3.71 35.42
CA PHE A 89 -16.21 3.75 36.87
C PHE A 89 -17.27 2.71 37.24
N GLU A 90 -16.85 1.57 37.76
CA GLU A 90 -17.68 0.82 38.69
C GLU A 90 -17.53 1.47 40.07
N ARG A 91 -18.65 1.83 40.69
CA ARG A 91 -18.68 2.00 42.14
C ARG A 91 -19.96 1.43 42.74
N GLU A 92 -19.75 0.31 43.43
CA GLU A 92 -20.35 -0.15 44.69
C GLU A 92 -21.88 -0.17 44.84
N LEU A 93 -22.43 -1.39 44.90
CA LEU A 93 -23.44 -1.74 45.89
C LEU A 93 -22.94 -2.93 46.72
N ARG A 94 -22.98 -2.76 48.05
CA ARG A 94 -22.59 -3.71 49.10
C ARG A 94 -23.59 -4.86 49.22
N GLY A 95 -23.12 -6.05 49.64
CA GLY A 95 -24.00 -7.11 50.15
C GLY A 95 -23.36 -8.46 50.46
N GLN A 96 -22.59 -8.52 51.55
CA GLN A 96 -22.37 -9.64 52.50
C GLN A 96 -22.15 -11.12 52.07
N ALA A 97 -21.11 -11.66 52.75
CA ALA A 97 -21.00 -12.99 53.39
C ALA A 97 -20.56 -14.21 52.56
N GLY A 98 -19.50 -14.88 53.04
CA GLY A 98 -19.16 -16.25 52.60
C GLY A 98 -17.73 -16.69 52.84
N VAL A 99 -17.44 -17.05 54.10
CA VAL A 99 -16.32 -17.86 54.61
C VAL A 99 -15.78 -18.92 53.62
N LEU A 100 -14.46 -19.04 53.44
CA LEU A 100 -13.71 -20.29 53.67
C LEU A 100 -12.19 -20.15 53.44
N ARG A 101 -11.45 -20.45 54.51
CA ARG A 101 -10.05 -20.86 54.53
C ARG A 101 -9.85 -22.12 53.67
N LYS A 102 -8.73 -22.21 52.96
CA LYS A 102 -7.83 -23.37 53.12
C LYS A 102 -6.39 -23.05 52.70
N VAL A 103 -5.52 -23.22 53.69
CA VAL A 103 -4.06 -23.25 53.65
C VAL A 103 -3.61 -24.65 53.24
N MET A 104 -2.51 -24.76 52.47
CA MET A 104 -1.49 -25.82 52.51
C MET A 104 -0.31 -25.41 51.60
N THR A 105 0.84 -24.97 52.16
CA THR A 105 2.15 -25.69 52.32
C THR A 105 2.83 -26.03 50.98
N SER A 106 4.11 -25.77 50.65
CA SER A 106 5.37 -25.45 51.36
C SER A 106 6.43 -24.96 50.30
N PRO A 107 7.78 -24.88 50.50
CA PRO A 107 8.51 -23.61 50.37
C PRO A 107 9.74 -23.63 49.42
N ASP A 108 10.46 -22.51 49.42
CA ASP A 108 11.88 -22.29 49.08
C ASP A 108 12.29 -21.91 47.64
N LEU A 109 12.36 -20.59 47.43
CA LEU A 109 13.36 -19.89 46.61
C LEU A 109 14.25 -19.06 47.56
N PRO A 110 15.56 -18.88 47.29
CA PRO A 110 16.35 -17.88 47.98
C PRO A 110 16.44 -16.58 47.18
N GLY A 111 16.11 -15.48 47.84
CA GLY A 111 16.97 -14.29 47.88
C GLY A 111 16.69 -13.13 46.91
N PRO A 112 17.07 -11.90 47.28
CA PRO A 112 16.17 -10.74 47.20
C PRO A 112 16.68 -9.57 46.35
N GLY A 113 15.78 -8.73 45.85
CA GLY A 113 16.11 -7.43 45.25
C GLY A 113 14.85 -6.56 45.02
N PRO A 114 14.92 -5.23 45.25
CA PRO A 114 13.77 -4.43 45.66
C PRO A 114 12.85 -4.02 44.49
N LEU A 115 11.56 -4.28 44.64
CA LEU A 115 10.49 -3.75 43.79
C LEU A 115 10.25 -2.27 44.12
N GLN A 116 10.74 -1.38 43.26
CA GLN A 116 10.41 0.03 43.27
C GLN A 116 9.24 0.30 42.30
N ARG A 117 8.10 0.64 42.92
CA ARG A 117 6.91 1.39 42.45
C ARG A 117 6.77 1.66 40.94
N ARG A 118 5.73 1.07 40.35
CA ARG A 118 5.04 1.62 39.17
C ARG A 118 4.44 3.01 39.48
N PRO A 119 4.39 3.89 38.47
CA PRO A 119 3.09 4.40 38.08
C PRO A 119 2.85 4.22 36.58
N SER A 120 1.79 3.49 36.29
CA SER A 120 1.00 3.55 35.07
C SER A 120 0.46 4.97 34.88
N TYR A 121 0.73 5.62 33.74
CA TYR A 121 -0.20 6.46 32.95
C TYR A 121 0.49 6.81 31.63
N PHE A 122 0.37 5.93 30.62
CA PHE A 122 0.62 6.33 29.23
C PHE A 122 -0.50 7.29 28.82
N ARG A 123 -0.16 8.57 28.60
CA ARG A 123 -1.01 9.48 27.83
C ARG A 123 -0.75 9.23 26.34
N PRO A 124 -1.77 9.00 25.51
CA PRO A 124 -1.60 9.13 24.07
C PRO A 124 -1.63 10.63 23.73
N THR A 125 -0.48 11.17 23.34
CA THR A 125 -0.36 12.47 22.66
C THR A 125 -0.81 12.28 21.21
N PHE A 126 -2.05 12.68 20.94
CA PHE A 126 -2.62 12.75 19.59
C PHE A 126 -2.27 14.12 18.99
N PHE A 127 -1.19 14.19 18.21
CA PHE A 127 -1.00 15.22 17.18
C PHE A 127 -0.08 14.64 16.11
N THR A 128 -0.66 13.79 15.26
CA THR A 128 -0.15 13.52 13.90
C THR A 128 -1.11 14.23 12.93
N PRO A 129 -0.63 14.81 11.82
CA PRO A 129 -1.42 15.72 11.00
C PRO A 129 -2.70 15.04 10.49
N GLU A 130 -3.79 15.79 10.44
CA GLU A 130 -5.17 15.40 10.10
C GLU A 130 -5.37 14.74 8.72
N TYR A 131 -4.31 14.43 7.97
CA TYR A 131 -4.37 13.93 6.58
C TYR A 131 -4.51 12.40 6.45
N GLU A 132 -4.08 11.62 7.43
CA GLU A 132 -4.31 10.16 7.43
C GLU A 132 -5.76 9.77 7.81
N MET A 133 -6.55 10.70 8.38
CA MET A 133 -7.91 10.43 8.89
C MET A 133 -8.96 10.08 7.82
N ARG A 134 -8.60 10.12 6.54
CA ARG A 134 -9.51 9.89 5.41
C ARG A 134 -9.36 8.49 4.80
N VAL A 135 -8.62 7.62 5.49
CA VAL A 135 -8.51 6.16 5.29
C VAL A 135 -8.55 5.58 6.70
N THR A 136 -9.66 5.05 7.17
CA THR A 136 -10.13 3.73 6.78
C THR A 136 -11.56 3.56 7.32
N TRP A 137 -12.28 2.66 6.67
CA TRP A 137 -13.47 1.96 7.13
C TRP A 137 -13.62 1.77 8.66
N ASP A 138 -12.56 1.66 9.44
CA ASP A 138 -12.58 1.59 10.91
C ASP A 138 -13.30 2.79 11.57
N THR A 139 -13.01 4.03 11.16
CA THR A 139 -13.73 5.22 11.67
C THR A 139 -15.19 5.18 11.25
N LEU A 140 -15.47 4.78 10.01
CA LEU A 140 -16.83 4.66 9.50
C LEU A 140 -17.62 3.59 10.27
N LEU A 141 -17.06 2.38 10.40
CA LEU A 141 -17.59 1.27 11.20
C LEU A 141 -17.79 1.68 12.65
N HIS A 142 -16.79 2.29 13.27
CA HIS A 142 -16.88 2.71 14.66
C HIS A 142 -18.01 3.71 14.85
N LYS A 143 -18.13 4.71 13.96
CA LYS A 143 -19.22 5.68 13.99
C LYS A 143 -20.57 5.02 13.73
N VAL A 144 -20.67 4.11 12.76
CA VAL A 144 -21.88 3.32 12.47
C VAL A 144 -22.27 2.47 13.68
N CYS A 145 -21.34 1.73 14.27
CA CYS A 145 -21.57 0.93 15.47
C CYS A 145 -22.01 1.78 16.67
N LEU A 146 -21.40 2.94 16.90
CA LEU A 146 -21.83 3.88 17.94
C LEU A 146 -23.26 4.37 17.71
N MET A 147 -23.63 4.68 16.46
CA MET A 147 -24.99 5.09 16.11
C MET A 147 -26.01 3.98 16.39
N TYR A 148 -25.74 2.75 15.97
CA TYR A 148 -26.63 1.61 16.21
C TYR A 148 -26.71 1.22 17.70
N SER A 149 -25.61 1.35 18.45
CA SER A 149 -25.57 1.06 19.89
C SER A 149 -26.29 2.12 20.73
N GLY A 150 -26.32 3.38 20.26
CA GLY A 150 -27.02 4.49 20.92
C GLY A 150 -28.54 4.48 20.74
N TYR A 151 -29.08 3.66 19.83
CA TYR A 151 -30.50 3.64 19.46
C TYR A 151 -31.44 3.14 20.58
N GLY A 152 -30.90 2.65 21.72
CA GLY A 152 -31.67 2.23 22.89
C GLY A 152 -31.78 3.27 24.03
N GLY A 153 -31.09 4.41 23.95
CA GLY A 153 -31.04 5.42 25.02
C GLY A 153 -32.10 6.51 24.86
N HIS A 154 -32.96 6.70 25.87
CA HIS A 154 -34.09 7.65 25.90
C HIS A 154 -33.70 9.15 25.81
N SER A 155 -32.45 9.50 25.55
CA SER A 155 -32.01 10.90 25.37
C SER A 155 -31.16 11.13 24.11
N ALA A 156 -31.11 10.19 23.17
CA ALA A 156 -30.46 10.44 21.89
C ALA A 156 -31.30 11.47 21.11
N THR A 157 -30.81 12.71 21.08
CA THR A 157 -31.29 13.73 20.16
C THR A 157 -31.37 13.16 18.75
N GLN A 158 -32.41 13.59 18.03
CA GLN A 158 -32.91 13.32 16.67
C GLN A 158 -31.90 13.16 15.49
N TYR A 159 -30.64 12.82 15.72
CA TYR A 159 -29.73 12.46 14.65
C TYR A 159 -30.17 11.11 14.08
N SER A 160 -30.89 11.16 12.96
CA SER A 160 -31.13 9.97 12.17
C SER A 160 -29.79 9.36 11.77
N VAL A 161 -29.72 8.03 11.68
CA VAL A 161 -28.54 7.31 11.20
C VAL A 161 -28.04 7.89 9.85
N HIS A 162 -28.96 8.43 9.05
CA HIS A 162 -28.65 9.18 7.84
C HIS A 162 -27.78 10.41 8.10
N GLU A 163 -28.17 11.29 9.03
CA GLU A 163 -27.40 12.52 9.29
C GLU A 163 -26.02 12.19 9.88
N GLY A 164 -25.92 11.15 10.72
CA GLY A 164 -24.64 10.72 11.26
C GLY A 164 -23.70 10.09 10.22
N VAL A 165 -24.21 9.20 9.36
CA VAL A 165 -23.44 8.64 8.22
C VAL A 165 -23.05 9.75 7.24
N ARG A 166 -23.97 10.68 6.96
CA ARG A 166 -23.75 11.84 6.11
C ARG A 166 -22.65 12.74 6.65
N MET A 167 -22.65 13.06 7.94
CA MET A 167 -21.60 13.85 8.57
C MET A 167 -20.23 13.16 8.47
N VAL A 168 -20.17 11.82 8.66
CA VAL A 168 -18.93 11.07 8.48
C VAL A 168 -18.44 11.10 7.02
N ASN A 169 -19.34 10.92 6.04
CA ASN A 169 -19.00 11.05 4.62
C ASN A 169 -18.47 12.45 4.28
N LEU A 170 -18.99 13.51 4.92
CA LEU A 170 -18.62 14.90 4.66
C LEU A 170 -17.28 15.30 5.28
N TYR A 171 -17.02 14.94 6.54
CA TYR A 171 -15.73 15.19 7.21
C TYR A 171 -14.55 14.57 6.45
N VAL A 172 -14.79 13.45 5.75
CA VAL A 172 -13.77 12.77 4.94
C VAL A 172 -13.44 13.52 3.64
N THR A 173 -14.19 14.57 3.27
CA THR A 173 -14.17 15.13 1.91
C THR A 173 -13.86 16.63 1.81
N GLY A 174 -13.83 17.38 2.90
CA GLY A 174 -13.78 18.85 2.89
C GLY A 174 -12.49 19.52 2.38
N ASP A 175 -11.62 18.84 1.63
CA ASP A 175 -10.43 19.47 1.06
C ASP A 175 -10.39 19.25 -0.46
N SER A 176 -10.80 20.28 -1.22
CA SER A 176 -10.98 20.24 -2.67
C SER A 176 -9.67 20.00 -3.43
N ILE A 177 -8.56 20.57 -2.94
CA ILE A 177 -7.24 20.45 -3.56
C ILE A 177 -6.73 19.00 -3.50
N TYR A 178 -7.07 18.27 -2.43
CA TYR A 178 -6.70 16.86 -2.29
C TYR A 178 -7.53 15.93 -3.18
N ARG A 179 -8.74 16.35 -3.61
CA ARG A 179 -9.61 15.52 -4.47
C ARG A 179 -9.07 15.42 -5.89
N GLU A 180 -8.66 16.53 -6.49
CA GLU A 180 -8.19 16.56 -7.89
C GLU A 180 -6.85 15.84 -8.07
N ARG A 181 -5.99 15.87 -7.05
CA ARG A 181 -4.63 15.29 -7.11
C ARG A 181 -4.58 13.78 -6.90
N ASN A 182 -5.66 13.18 -6.41
CA ASN A 182 -5.71 11.79 -5.96
C ASN A 182 -6.92 11.03 -6.53
N LEU A 183 -7.19 11.15 -7.83
CA LEU A 183 -8.32 10.46 -8.49
C LEU A 183 -8.32 8.93 -8.30
N ALA A 184 -7.13 8.33 -8.19
CA ALA A 184 -6.95 6.90 -7.94
C ALA A 184 -7.30 6.46 -6.51
N ARG A 185 -7.58 7.41 -5.60
CA ARG A 185 -7.98 7.11 -4.22
C ARG A 185 -9.34 6.43 -4.20
N THR A 186 -9.50 5.50 -3.27
CA THR A 186 -10.73 4.75 -3.05
C THR A 186 -11.28 5.05 -1.66
N HIS A 187 -12.59 5.13 -1.58
CA HIS A 187 -13.34 5.49 -0.39
C HIS A 187 -14.41 4.45 -0.11
N ALA A 188 -14.67 4.19 1.16
CA ALA A 188 -15.93 3.54 1.54
C ALA A 188 -17.06 4.57 1.38
N ALA A 189 -18.15 4.15 0.76
CA ALA A 189 -19.39 4.90 0.63
C ALA A 189 -20.56 4.06 1.17
N ILE A 190 -21.59 4.74 1.66
CA ILE A 190 -22.83 4.12 2.12
C ILE A 190 -23.98 4.77 1.38
N THR A 191 -24.80 3.95 0.72
CA THR A 191 -26.09 4.35 0.15
C THR A 191 -27.20 3.69 0.96
N PHE A 192 -28.39 4.27 1.03
CA PHE A 192 -29.49 3.68 1.79
C PHE A 192 -30.59 3.23 0.84
N ARG A 193 -31.07 1.99 1.00
CA ARG A 193 -32.16 1.43 0.18
C ARG A 193 -33.36 1.10 1.04
N TYR A 194 -34.57 1.35 0.53
CA TYR A 194 -35.80 0.89 1.18
C TYR A 194 -36.07 -0.56 0.81
N TRP A 195 -36.45 -1.36 1.82
CA TRP A 195 -36.85 -2.75 1.65
C TRP A 195 -38.12 -2.98 2.46
N SER A 196 -39.05 -3.75 1.88
CA SER A 196 -40.18 -4.26 2.65
C SER A 196 -39.69 -5.36 3.59
N TRP A 197 -40.10 -5.26 4.86
CA TRP A 197 -39.78 -6.25 5.89
C TRP A 197 -40.40 -7.63 5.61
N ASP A 198 -41.50 -7.68 4.85
CA ASP A 198 -42.18 -8.93 4.49
C ASP A 198 -41.30 -9.88 3.66
N MET A 199 -40.22 -9.36 3.06
CA MET A 199 -39.27 -10.13 2.24
C MET A 199 -38.05 -10.60 3.03
N MET A 200 -37.92 -10.23 4.32
CA MET A 200 -36.81 -10.69 5.15
C MET A 200 -37.06 -12.12 5.65
N PRO A 201 -36.05 -13.00 5.66
CA PRO A 201 -36.17 -14.31 6.27
C PRO A 201 -36.54 -14.22 7.75
N SER A 202 -37.32 -15.17 8.26
CA SER A 202 -37.82 -15.17 9.64
C SER A 202 -36.72 -15.29 10.69
N ASP A 203 -35.55 -15.80 10.30
CA ASP A 203 -34.33 -15.89 11.10
C ASP A 203 -33.59 -14.54 11.21
N MET A 204 -33.96 -13.53 10.40
CA MET A 204 -33.34 -12.20 10.42
C MET A 204 -34.15 -11.23 11.26
N THR A 205 -33.64 -10.95 12.46
CA THR A 205 -34.27 -10.02 13.42
C THR A 205 -33.75 -8.59 13.32
N ARG A 206 -32.78 -8.32 12.43
CA ARG A 206 -32.10 -7.02 12.32
C ARG A 206 -31.93 -6.60 10.86
N PRO A 207 -31.98 -5.29 10.56
CA PRO A 207 -31.69 -4.80 9.22
C PRO A 207 -30.24 -5.13 8.87
N LEU A 208 -30.08 -5.80 7.73
CA LEU A 208 -28.79 -6.19 7.18
C LEU A 208 -28.24 -5.07 6.32
N ALA A 209 -26.92 -4.89 6.28
CA ALA A 209 -26.29 -4.09 5.25
C ALA A 209 -25.98 -4.96 4.02
N THR A 210 -26.05 -4.42 2.81
CA THR A 210 -25.63 -5.12 1.59
C THR A 210 -24.25 -4.64 1.14
N ILE A 211 -23.37 -5.54 0.72
CA ILE A 211 -22.06 -5.22 0.14
C ILE A 211 -21.78 -6.21 -0.98
N THR A 212 -20.90 -5.88 -1.94
CA THR A 212 -20.45 -6.87 -2.91
C THR A 212 -19.31 -7.72 -2.34
N ILE A 213 -19.16 -8.95 -2.82
CA ILE A 213 -18.07 -9.84 -2.35
C ILE A 213 -16.71 -9.20 -2.59
N GLY A 214 -16.48 -8.57 -3.75
CA GLY A 214 -15.21 -7.94 -4.04
C GLY A 214 -14.86 -6.83 -3.07
N HIS A 215 -15.83 -5.95 -2.75
CA HIS A 215 -15.65 -4.91 -1.75
C HIS A 215 -15.40 -5.49 -0.36
N LEU A 216 -16.13 -6.52 0.04
CA LEU A 216 -15.93 -7.17 1.34
C LEU A 216 -14.53 -7.77 1.49
N VAL A 217 -14.03 -8.42 0.43
CA VAL A 217 -12.68 -9.01 0.38
C VAL A 217 -11.61 -7.94 0.58
N ILE A 218 -11.70 -6.84 -0.16
CA ILE A 218 -10.78 -5.70 -0.06
C ILE A 218 -10.87 -5.05 1.34
N LEU A 219 -12.09 -4.81 1.85
CA LEU A 219 -12.30 -4.19 3.16
C LEU A 219 -11.71 -5.04 4.29
N ALA A 220 -11.86 -6.37 4.22
CA ALA A 220 -11.31 -7.26 5.23
C ALA A 220 -9.78 -7.13 5.31
N VAL A 221 -9.10 -7.13 4.16
CA VAL A 221 -7.64 -6.97 4.09
C VAL A 221 -7.21 -5.57 4.55
N ARG A 222 -7.95 -4.51 4.18
CA ARG A 222 -7.68 -3.13 4.64
C ARG A 222 -7.87 -2.92 6.14
N LEU A 223 -8.73 -3.71 6.79
CA LEU A 223 -8.84 -3.78 8.25
C LEU A 223 -7.71 -4.59 8.90
N GLY A 224 -6.78 -5.13 8.11
CA GLY A 224 -5.72 -5.99 8.59
C GLY A 224 -6.23 -7.36 9.06
N MET A 225 -7.33 -7.85 8.47
CA MET A 225 -7.73 -9.25 8.58
C MET A 225 -6.98 -10.10 7.55
N GLN A 226 -6.90 -11.40 7.81
CA GLN A 226 -6.38 -12.43 6.93
C GLN A 226 -7.50 -13.39 6.59
N TRP A 227 -7.70 -13.67 5.31
CA TRP A 227 -8.66 -14.68 4.87
C TRP A 227 -8.14 -16.08 5.25
N ARG A 228 -8.94 -16.83 6.01
CA ARG A 228 -8.68 -18.24 6.37
C ARG A 228 -9.39 -19.19 5.43
N LEU A 229 -10.62 -18.85 5.08
CA LEU A 229 -11.43 -19.55 4.12
C LEU A 229 -12.01 -18.53 3.15
N LEU A 230 -11.83 -18.76 1.85
CA LEU A 230 -12.27 -17.85 0.80
C LEU A 230 -12.93 -18.65 -0.33
N ASN A 231 -14.09 -19.23 -0.05
CA ASN A 231 -14.82 -20.08 -0.98
C ASN A 231 -16.31 -19.74 -0.96
N LEU A 232 -16.90 -19.45 -2.11
CA LEU A 232 -18.30 -19.02 -2.19
C LEU A 232 -19.29 -20.12 -1.80
N GLU A 233 -18.93 -21.40 -2.03
CA GLU A 233 -19.79 -22.56 -1.79
C GLU A 233 -19.64 -23.09 -0.36
N LYS A 234 -18.40 -23.15 0.15
CA LYS A 234 -18.07 -23.69 1.48
C LYS A 234 -18.16 -22.65 2.60
N GLY A 235 -18.37 -21.39 2.24
CA GLY A 235 -18.32 -20.25 3.15
C GLY A 235 -16.95 -19.56 3.19
N MET A 236 -16.92 -18.42 3.85
CA MET A 236 -15.81 -17.48 3.90
C MET A 236 -15.58 -17.02 5.33
N SER A 237 -14.32 -16.89 5.73
CA SER A 237 -13.93 -16.39 7.05
C SER A 237 -12.60 -15.67 7.02
N ALA A 238 -12.51 -14.60 7.81
CA ALA A 238 -11.30 -13.82 8.01
C ALA A 238 -11.15 -13.37 9.47
N ASP A 239 -9.92 -13.22 9.93
CA ASP A 239 -9.61 -12.71 11.27
C ASP A 239 -8.33 -11.88 11.27
N GLY A 240 -8.25 -10.90 12.17
CA GLY A 240 -7.03 -10.11 12.36
C GLY A 240 -7.32 -8.71 12.86
N SER A 241 -6.31 -8.09 13.49
CA SER A 241 -6.36 -6.68 13.93
C SER A 241 -7.56 -6.29 14.81
N GLY A 242 -8.11 -7.26 15.56
CA GLY A 242 -9.29 -7.05 16.41
C GLY A 242 -10.61 -7.20 15.65
N TYR A 243 -10.61 -7.75 14.45
CA TYR A 243 -11.80 -8.06 13.66
C TYR A 243 -11.90 -9.57 13.40
N SER A 244 -13.13 -10.06 13.33
CA SER A 244 -13.45 -11.38 12.80
C SER A 244 -14.68 -11.29 11.89
N LEU A 245 -14.59 -11.92 10.74
CA LEU A 245 -15.61 -11.98 9.72
C LEU A 245 -15.91 -13.44 9.43
N SER A 246 -17.18 -13.83 9.44
CA SER A 246 -17.61 -15.22 9.16
C SER A 246 -18.91 -15.22 8.38
N SER A 247 -19.01 -16.07 7.36
CA SER A 247 -20.24 -16.23 6.57
C SER A 247 -21.10 -17.37 7.08
N THR A 248 -22.41 -17.23 6.92
CA THR A 248 -23.41 -18.29 7.03
C THR A 248 -24.27 -18.28 5.77
N THR A 249 -24.75 -19.44 5.35
CA THR A 249 -25.66 -19.56 4.20
C THR A 249 -27.10 -19.49 4.67
N SER A 250 -27.87 -18.58 4.09
CA SER A 250 -29.32 -18.49 4.25
C SER A 250 -29.98 -18.87 2.93
N ASP A 251 -30.98 -19.75 2.98
CA ASP A 251 -31.67 -20.27 1.79
C ASP A 251 -32.28 -19.16 0.91
N LYS A 252 -32.66 -18.02 1.52
CA LYS A 252 -33.32 -16.90 0.83
C LYS A 252 -32.38 -15.76 0.46
N LEU A 253 -31.31 -15.54 1.23
CA LEU A 253 -30.43 -14.38 1.06
C LEU A 253 -29.04 -14.74 0.52
N GLY A 254 -28.70 -16.02 0.45
CA GLY A 254 -27.36 -16.48 0.11
C GLY A 254 -26.40 -16.29 1.28
N LEU A 255 -25.23 -15.71 1.02
CA LEU A 255 -24.20 -15.50 2.05
C LEU A 255 -24.54 -14.29 2.94
N VAL A 256 -24.66 -14.56 4.23
CA VAL A 256 -24.83 -13.56 5.29
C VAL A 256 -23.59 -13.58 6.18
N PHE A 257 -22.89 -12.46 6.23
CA PHE A 257 -21.67 -12.26 6.99
C PHE A 257 -21.97 -11.66 8.36
N LYS A 258 -21.28 -12.17 9.37
CA LYS A 258 -21.23 -11.58 10.70
C LYS A 258 -19.86 -10.96 10.91
N LEU A 259 -19.83 -9.65 11.14
CA LEU A 259 -18.63 -8.93 11.53
C LEU A 259 -18.62 -8.72 13.03
N ILE A 260 -17.55 -9.17 13.69
CA ILE A 260 -17.33 -8.98 15.11
C ILE A 260 -16.10 -8.09 15.28
N ALA A 261 -16.30 -6.94 15.91
CA ALA A 261 -15.23 -6.04 16.32
C ALA A 261 -14.88 -6.29 17.81
N PHE A 262 -13.63 -6.62 18.05
CA PHE A 262 -13.00 -6.68 19.36
C PHE A 262 -12.23 -5.38 19.61
N ALA A 263 -11.86 -5.10 20.86
CA ALA A 263 -10.97 -3.98 21.15
C ALA A 263 -9.64 -4.14 20.37
N PRO A 264 -9.26 -3.18 19.51
CA PRO A 264 -8.05 -3.29 18.72
C PRO A 264 -6.82 -3.31 19.65
N LYS A 265 -5.89 -4.24 19.41
CA LYS A 265 -4.69 -4.43 20.24
C LYS A 265 -3.53 -3.46 19.92
N GLY A 266 -3.78 -2.43 19.12
CA GLY A 266 -2.79 -1.43 18.72
C GLY A 266 -3.07 -0.83 17.34
N PRO A 267 -2.26 0.14 16.87
CA PRO A 267 -2.39 0.67 15.51
C PRO A 267 -2.09 -0.45 14.51
N TYR A 268 -3.08 -0.80 13.68
CA TYR A 268 -2.88 -1.75 12.59
C TYR A 268 -2.20 -1.06 11.40
N ARG A 269 -1.56 -1.87 10.54
CA ARG A 269 -0.79 -1.36 9.41
C ARG A 269 -1.76 -0.94 8.30
N ARG A 270 -1.81 0.36 8.01
CA ARG A 270 -2.66 0.91 6.95
C ARG A 270 -2.08 0.60 5.59
N LEU A 271 -2.94 0.12 4.69
CA LEU A 271 -2.62 -0.03 3.28
C LEU A 271 -2.99 1.26 2.53
N ILE A 272 -2.26 1.55 1.45
CA ILE A 272 -2.55 2.66 0.54
C ILE A 272 -3.98 2.49 0.00
N PRO A 273 -4.88 3.47 0.16
CA PRO A 273 -6.26 3.37 -0.32
C PRO A 273 -6.39 3.67 -1.82
N ASN A 274 -5.67 2.95 -2.66
CA ASN A 274 -5.62 3.19 -4.10
C ASN A 274 -6.29 2.04 -4.85
N LYS A 275 -7.04 2.33 -5.92
CA LYS A 275 -7.67 1.33 -6.79
C LYS A 275 -6.65 0.31 -7.32
N ALA A 276 -5.43 0.76 -7.62
CA ALA A 276 -4.31 -0.11 -8.01
C ALA A 276 -3.89 -1.06 -6.87
N VAL A 277 -3.91 -0.59 -5.62
CA VAL A 277 -3.58 -1.43 -4.46
C VAL A 277 -4.69 -2.45 -4.21
N ASP A 278 -5.95 -2.10 -4.47
CA ASP A 278 -7.08 -3.04 -4.38
C ASP A 278 -6.99 -4.16 -5.43
N LYS A 279 -6.52 -3.83 -6.64
CA LYS A 279 -6.17 -4.81 -7.67
C LYS A 279 -5.07 -5.76 -7.18
N LEU A 280 -3.98 -5.20 -6.62
CA LEU A 280 -2.89 -6.00 -6.06
C LEU A 280 -3.37 -6.94 -4.94
N ILE A 281 -4.31 -6.47 -4.10
CA ILE A 281 -4.91 -7.29 -3.04
C ILE A 281 -5.54 -8.55 -3.63
N CYS A 282 -6.27 -8.38 -4.73
CA CYS A 282 -6.95 -9.47 -5.42
C CYS A 282 -6.05 -10.15 -6.48
N GLY A 283 -4.72 -10.05 -6.35
CA GLY A 283 -3.82 -10.76 -7.24
C GLY A 283 -3.86 -10.28 -8.70
N ILE A 284 -4.08 -8.98 -8.92
CA ILE A 284 -4.01 -8.32 -10.23
C ILE A 284 -2.88 -7.30 -10.21
N LEU A 285 -1.98 -7.34 -11.20
CA LEU A 285 -0.97 -6.32 -11.43
C LEU A 285 -1.59 -5.12 -12.16
N PRO A 286 -1.73 -3.95 -11.52
CA PRO A 286 -2.29 -2.77 -12.16
C PRO A 286 -1.22 -2.15 -13.07
N GLY A 287 -1.34 -2.36 -14.38
CA GLY A 287 -0.39 -1.79 -15.33
C GLY A 287 -0.47 -0.27 -15.34
N CYS A 288 0.65 0.39 -15.63
CA CYS A 288 0.67 1.84 -15.83
C CYS A 288 -0.38 2.24 -16.88
N SER A 289 -1.31 3.13 -16.52
CA SER A 289 -2.43 3.55 -17.38
C SER A 289 -2.01 4.22 -18.67
N ILE A 290 -0.77 4.69 -18.76
CA ILE A 290 -0.23 5.40 -19.91
C ILE A 290 0.65 4.47 -20.75
N MET A 291 1.58 3.77 -20.10
CA MET A 291 2.61 2.98 -20.77
C MET A 291 2.19 1.53 -21.04
N VAL A 292 1.34 0.95 -20.21
CA VAL A 292 0.92 -0.47 -20.31
C VAL A 292 -0.54 -0.58 -20.77
N ARG A 293 -1.42 0.28 -20.25
CA ARG A 293 -2.84 0.40 -20.64
C ARG A 293 -3.68 -0.87 -20.46
N ARG A 294 -3.22 -1.83 -19.66
CA ARG A 294 -3.95 -3.02 -19.24
C ARG A 294 -3.44 -3.53 -17.90
N ASP A 295 -4.24 -4.37 -17.25
CA ASP A 295 -3.84 -5.08 -16.05
C ASP A 295 -3.47 -6.54 -16.37
N PHE A 296 -2.79 -7.22 -15.45
CA PHE A 296 -2.47 -8.63 -15.58
C PHE A 296 -2.96 -9.42 -14.38
N ASP A 297 -3.67 -10.51 -14.63
CA ASP A 297 -4.00 -11.45 -13.58
C ASP A 297 -2.73 -12.16 -13.12
N LEU A 298 -2.42 -12.04 -11.83
CA LEU A 298 -1.30 -12.71 -11.19
C LEU A 298 -1.74 -13.93 -10.39
N ILE A 299 -2.94 -13.94 -9.83
CA ILE A 299 -3.48 -15.09 -9.10
C ILE A 299 -4.72 -15.61 -9.83
N GLY A 300 -4.57 -16.74 -10.51
CA GLY A 300 -5.69 -17.37 -11.21
C GLY A 300 -6.72 -18.01 -10.28
N PRO A 301 -7.84 -18.54 -10.81
CA PRO A 301 -8.89 -19.20 -10.01
C PRO A 301 -8.39 -20.38 -9.16
N SER A 302 -7.34 -21.07 -9.62
CA SER A 302 -6.69 -22.15 -8.88
C SER A 302 -5.81 -21.66 -7.71
N ARG A 303 -5.79 -20.35 -7.44
CA ARG A 303 -4.92 -19.68 -6.46
C ARG A 303 -3.41 -19.86 -6.71
N LYS A 304 -3.04 -20.27 -7.92
CA LYS A 304 -1.62 -20.34 -8.33
C LYS A 304 -1.17 -18.97 -8.80
N CYS A 305 0.06 -18.63 -8.47
CA CYS A 305 0.68 -17.41 -8.94
C CYS A 305 1.17 -17.59 -10.39
N LEU A 306 0.70 -16.75 -11.31
CA LEU A 306 1.11 -16.69 -12.72
C LEU A 306 2.46 -15.98 -12.92
N LEU A 307 3.17 -15.68 -11.83
CA LEU A 307 4.60 -15.36 -11.81
C LEU A 307 5.46 -16.56 -11.42
N ASP A 308 4.85 -17.70 -11.08
CA ASP A 308 5.57 -18.93 -10.80
C ASP A 308 6.28 -19.37 -12.08
N LEU A 309 7.62 -19.30 -12.06
CA LEU A 309 8.45 -19.61 -13.22
C LEU A 309 8.33 -21.07 -13.66
N SER A 310 7.85 -21.98 -12.81
CA SER A 310 7.51 -23.35 -13.24
C SER A 310 6.37 -23.36 -14.27
N LEU A 311 5.56 -22.30 -14.32
CA LEU A 311 4.50 -22.04 -15.28
C LEU A 311 4.93 -21.07 -16.39
N ALA A 312 6.21 -20.74 -16.54
CA ALA A 312 6.69 -19.75 -17.52
C ALA A 312 6.30 -20.07 -18.98
N LEU A 313 6.03 -21.35 -19.28
CA LEU A 313 5.58 -21.81 -20.60
C LEU A 313 4.06 -21.70 -20.83
N ASP A 314 3.27 -21.48 -19.77
CA ASP A 314 1.83 -21.29 -19.88
C ASP A 314 1.51 -20.04 -20.72
N ARG A 315 0.50 -20.14 -21.58
CA ARG A 315 0.01 -19.02 -22.40
C ARG A 315 -0.54 -17.88 -21.56
N ASN A 316 -1.08 -18.22 -20.39
CA ASN A 316 -1.59 -17.24 -19.44
C ASN A 316 -0.49 -16.61 -18.57
N HIS A 317 0.76 -17.10 -18.66
CA HIS A 317 1.86 -16.56 -17.89
C HIS A 317 2.20 -15.14 -18.34
N ILE A 318 2.47 -14.24 -17.39
CA ILE A 318 2.73 -12.82 -17.69
C ILE A 318 3.92 -12.61 -18.63
N LEU A 319 4.96 -13.44 -18.52
CA LEU A 319 6.12 -13.43 -19.42
C LEU A 319 5.70 -13.59 -20.89
N GLU A 320 4.75 -14.47 -21.19
CA GLU A 320 4.22 -14.62 -22.55
C GLU A 320 3.38 -13.39 -22.93
N GLN A 321 2.52 -12.93 -22.01
CA GLN A 321 1.64 -11.79 -22.27
C GLN A 321 2.40 -10.51 -22.63
N ILE A 322 3.54 -10.24 -21.98
CA ILE A 322 4.39 -9.08 -22.27
C ILE A 322 5.38 -9.32 -23.42
N GLY A 323 5.50 -10.56 -23.89
CA GLY A 323 6.26 -10.90 -25.09
C GLY A 323 7.67 -11.44 -24.88
N VAL A 324 8.03 -11.91 -23.69
CA VAL A 324 9.33 -12.54 -23.44
C VAL A 324 9.50 -13.75 -24.38
N PRO A 325 10.63 -13.86 -25.12
CA PRO A 325 10.84 -14.93 -26.08
C PRO A 325 10.66 -16.32 -25.46
N GLN A 326 10.07 -17.24 -26.22
CA GLN A 326 9.87 -18.62 -25.78
C GLN A 326 11.18 -19.28 -25.33
N GLN A 327 12.31 -19.00 -26.00
CA GLN A 327 13.62 -19.52 -25.61
C GLN A 327 14.01 -19.10 -24.19
N ALA A 328 13.87 -17.82 -23.84
CA ALA A 328 14.13 -17.35 -22.48
C ALA A 328 13.13 -17.95 -21.47
N ARG A 329 11.84 -18.06 -21.82
CA ARG A 329 10.85 -18.72 -20.95
C ARG A 329 11.16 -20.19 -20.71
N GLN A 330 11.66 -20.90 -21.72
CA GLN A 330 12.12 -22.29 -21.61
C GLN A 330 13.32 -22.39 -20.67
N LEU A 331 14.33 -21.53 -20.84
CA LEU A 331 15.49 -21.46 -19.95
C LEU A 331 15.07 -21.24 -18.48
N LEU A 332 14.12 -20.33 -18.23
CA LEU A 332 13.57 -20.10 -16.89
C LEU A 332 12.89 -21.36 -16.33
N SER A 333 12.03 -21.99 -17.13
CA SER A 333 11.28 -23.18 -16.71
C SER A 333 12.22 -24.36 -16.41
N ASP A 334 13.19 -24.62 -17.28
CA ASP A 334 14.15 -25.71 -17.13
C ASP A 334 15.00 -25.51 -15.87
N ARG A 335 15.49 -24.29 -15.62
CA ARG A 335 16.34 -24.00 -14.46
C ARG A 335 15.58 -24.10 -13.14
N VAL A 336 14.31 -23.70 -13.11
CA VAL A 336 13.47 -23.84 -11.90
C VAL A 336 13.24 -25.31 -11.57
N ASN A 337 13.18 -26.18 -12.57
CA ASN A 337 13.06 -27.62 -12.36
C ASN A 337 14.38 -28.26 -11.87
N ILE A 338 15.52 -27.69 -12.25
CA ILE A 338 16.85 -28.15 -11.81
C ILE A 338 17.14 -27.70 -10.38
N ASP A 339 16.93 -26.42 -10.07
CA ASP A 339 17.17 -25.89 -8.72
C ASP A 339 16.25 -24.71 -8.38
N ARG A 340 15.12 -25.04 -7.74
CA ARG A 340 14.18 -24.08 -7.13
C ARG A 340 14.86 -23.12 -6.15
N ARG A 341 16.04 -23.45 -5.62
CA ARG A 341 16.78 -22.63 -4.65
C ARG A 341 17.88 -21.79 -5.28
N SER A 342 18.05 -21.72 -6.59
CA SER A 342 19.14 -20.91 -7.18
C SER A 342 18.69 -19.76 -8.05
N PHE A 343 17.53 -19.83 -8.69
CA PHE A 343 17.19 -18.80 -9.68
C PHE A 343 16.93 -17.41 -9.05
N PRO A 344 17.48 -16.30 -9.61
CA PRO A 344 17.18 -14.96 -9.15
C PRO A 344 15.73 -14.60 -9.46
N SER A 345 15.24 -13.65 -8.67
CA SER A 345 13.85 -13.21 -8.65
C SER A 345 13.53 -12.26 -9.79
N LEU A 346 13.93 -12.60 -11.03
CA LEU A 346 13.63 -11.80 -12.22
C LEU A 346 12.13 -11.57 -12.39
N HIS A 347 11.30 -12.55 -12.03
CA HIS A 347 9.85 -12.41 -12.02
C HIS A 347 9.37 -11.30 -11.07
N ASN A 348 10.10 -11.03 -9.98
CA ASN A 348 9.78 -9.94 -9.06
C ASN A 348 10.10 -8.56 -9.66
N GLU A 349 10.90 -8.45 -10.73
CA GLU A 349 11.15 -7.18 -11.43
C GLU A 349 9.95 -6.73 -12.26
N ILE A 350 9.10 -7.67 -12.67
CA ILE A 350 7.90 -7.40 -13.46
C ILE A 350 6.97 -6.43 -12.71
N VAL A 351 6.84 -6.59 -11.39
CA VAL A 351 5.96 -5.77 -10.56
C VAL A 351 6.40 -4.29 -10.56
N PRO A 352 7.59 -3.89 -10.07
CA PRO A 352 8.00 -2.49 -10.05
C PRO A 352 8.15 -1.88 -11.45
N LEU A 353 8.37 -2.68 -12.50
CA LEU A 353 8.57 -2.17 -13.86
C LEU A 353 7.25 -1.91 -14.61
N LEU A 354 6.24 -2.77 -14.45
CA LEU A 354 4.94 -2.60 -15.13
C LEU A 354 3.91 -1.85 -14.30
N CYS A 355 3.99 -1.94 -12.97
CA CYS A 355 2.98 -1.40 -12.06
C CYS A 355 2.91 0.13 -12.14
N THR A 356 1.71 0.66 -11.96
CA THR A 356 1.53 2.10 -11.75
C THR A 356 2.16 2.55 -10.43
N PHE A 357 2.47 3.85 -10.32
CA PHE A 357 2.90 4.44 -9.05
C PHE A 357 1.74 4.39 -8.05
N LEU A 358 1.97 3.76 -6.89
CA LEU A 358 0.92 3.49 -5.91
C LEU A 358 0.69 4.63 -4.92
N PRO A 359 1.73 5.26 -4.32
CA PRO A 359 1.52 6.23 -3.25
C PRO A 359 0.74 7.47 -3.68
N LEU A 360 -0.21 7.87 -2.84
CA LEU A 360 -1.07 9.03 -3.05
C LEU A 360 -0.37 10.34 -2.66
N GLU A 361 -0.76 11.44 -3.32
CA GLU A 361 -0.22 12.77 -3.04
C GLU A 361 -0.65 13.28 -1.66
N GLY A 362 0.34 13.73 -0.87
CA GLY A 362 0.18 14.10 0.54
C GLY A 362 -0.06 12.93 1.49
N SER A 363 0.23 11.68 1.08
CA SER A 363 0.14 10.50 1.95
C SER A 363 1.52 9.93 2.25
N ASP A 364 1.77 9.67 3.53
CA ASP A 364 2.93 8.93 4.06
C ASP A 364 2.72 7.40 4.05
N THR A 365 1.51 6.96 3.74
CA THR A 365 1.17 5.55 3.66
C THR A 365 1.81 4.96 2.41
N VAL A 366 2.69 3.98 2.60
CA VAL A 366 3.46 3.34 1.54
C VAL A 366 3.22 1.83 1.44
N ARG A 367 2.39 1.27 2.31
CA ARG A 367 2.17 -0.18 2.38
C ARG A 367 1.14 -0.64 1.35
N HIS A 368 1.44 -1.71 0.64
CA HIS A 368 0.48 -2.43 -0.17
C HIS A 368 0.50 -3.91 0.20
N TYR A 369 -0.47 -4.65 -0.33
CA TYR A 369 -0.59 -6.09 -0.13
C TYR A 369 -0.67 -6.75 -1.49
N ALA A 370 0.27 -7.64 -1.79
CA ALA A 370 0.32 -8.35 -3.06
C ALA A 370 0.84 -9.78 -2.88
N HIS A 371 0.07 -10.77 -3.32
CA HIS A 371 0.48 -12.19 -3.27
C HIS A 371 1.34 -12.64 -4.44
N CYS A 372 1.86 -11.68 -5.20
CA CYS A 372 2.59 -11.93 -6.43
C CYS A 372 4.05 -12.33 -6.21
N TRP A 373 4.56 -12.13 -4.99
CA TRP A 373 5.95 -12.45 -4.65
C TRP A 373 6.07 -13.94 -4.38
N VAL A 374 6.32 -14.72 -5.45
CA VAL A 374 6.46 -16.20 -5.39
C VAL A 374 7.57 -16.61 -4.43
N GLU A 375 8.61 -15.78 -4.34
CA GLU A 375 9.72 -15.96 -3.42
C GLU A 375 10.03 -14.66 -2.68
N LYS A 376 10.43 -14.77 -1.40
CA LYS A 376 11.00 -13.65 -0.62
C LYS A 376 12.32 -13.12 -1.19
N ARG A 377 12.82 -13.74 -2.27
CA ARG A 377 14.05 -13.34 -2.94
C ARG A 377 13.81 -12.03 -3.66
N LYS A 378 14.71 -11.11 -3.41
CA LYS A 378 14.67 -9.75 -3.92
C LYS A 378 15.60 -9.67 -5.13
N SER A 379 15.25 -8.84 -6.10
CA SER A 379 15.97 -8.69 -7.36
C SER A 379 17.02 -7.58 -7.27
N VAL A 380 17.70 -7.23 -8.37
CA VAL A 380 18.66 -6.11 -8.37
C VAL A 380 18.00 -4.77 -8.01
N LEU A 381 16.69 -4.62 -8.29
CA LEU A 381 15.89 -3.45 -7.94
C LEU A 381 15.51 -3.39 -6.45
N HIS A 382 15.45 -4.54 -5.79
CA HIS A 382 14.99 -4.66 -4.41
C HIS A 382 16.13 -4.66 -3.40
N PHE A 383 17.29 -5.19 -3.81
CA PHE A 383 18.51 -5.17 -3.04
C PHE A 383 19.24 -3.85 -3.24
N TRP A 384 19.87 -3.35 -2.19
CA TRP A 384 20.60 -2.11 -2.32
C TRP A 384 21.90 -2.32 -3.10
N GLU A 385 22.48 -3.51 -3.01
CA GLU A 385 23.68 -3.94 -3.73
C GLU A 385 23.48 -3.79 -5.24
N GLY A 386 22.33 -4.25 -5.75
CA GLY A 386 21.96 -4.11 -7.15
C GLY A 386 21.73 -2.64 -7.54
N ARG A 387 21.07 -1.85 -6.67
CA ARG A 387 20.87 -0.41 -6.89
C ARG A 387 22.17 0.38 -6.96
N TYR A 388 23.08 0.10 -6.03
CA TYR A 388 24.38 0.73 -5.97
C TYR A 388 25.25 0.30 -7.17
N ALA A 389 25.25 -0.98 -7.54
CA ALA A 389 25.93 -1.45 -8.74
C ALA A 389 25.39 -0.76 -10.00
N LEU A 390 24.06 -0.65 -10.15
CA LEU A 390 23.44 0.09 -11.26
C LEU A 390 23.89 1.55 -11.29
N LEU A 391 23.93 2.23 -10.14
CA LEU A 391 24.41 3.60 -10.04
C LEU A 391 25.90 3.72 -10.40
N HIS A 392 26.73 2.80 -9.95
CA HIS A 392 28.15 2.76 -10.28
C HIS A 392 28.38 2.65 -11.80
N TYR A 393 27.70 1.71 -12.47
CA TYR A 393 27.80 1.53 -13.92
C TYR A 393 27.20 2.70 -14.71
N LEU A 394 26.14 3.33 -14.19
CA LEU A 394 25.58 4.55 -14.77
C LEU A 394 26.56 5.71 -14.67
N LYS A 395 27.16 5.95 -13.49
CA LYS A 395 28.23 6.96 -13.30
C LYS A 395 29.38 6.76 -14.29
N ARG A 396 29.82 5.51 -14.49
CA ARG A 396 30.86 5.18 -15.49
C ARG A 396 30.42 5.53 -16.91
N THR A 397 29.23 5.08 -17.31
CA THR A 397 28.67 5.36 -18.65
C THR A 397 28.53 6.87 -18.89
N SER A 398 28.04 7.62 -17.91
CA SER A 398 27.93 9.07 -17.96
C SER A 398 29.30 9.75 -18.14
N ARG A 399 30.34 9.28 -17.45
CA ARG A 399 31.71 9.83 -17.59
C ARG A 399 32.27 9.59 -18.98
N ASP A 400 32.12 8.38 -19.52
CA ASP A 400 32.60 8.03 -20.85
C ASP A 400 31.92 8.90 -21.93
N LEU A 401 30.61 9.12 -21.79
CA LEU A 401 29.87 10.06 -22.64
C LEU A 401 30.31 11.51 -22.42
N SER A 402 30.50 11.94 -21.18
CA SER A 402 30.97 13.30 -20.87
C SER A 402 32.33 13.59 -21.49
N MET A 403 33.25 12.62 -21.49
CA MET A 403 34.56 12.75 -22.14
C MET A 403 34.41 12.88 -23.66
N THR A 404 33.49 12.11 -24.26
CA THR A 404 33.20 12.18 -25.70
C THR A 404 32.65 13.55 -26.11
N TRP A 405 31.85 14.18 -25.25
CA TRP A 405 31.17 15.46 -25.51
C TRP A 405 31.80 16.65 -24.76
N ALA A 406 33.01 16.52 -24.20
CA ALA A 406 33.61 17.51 -23.30
C ALA A 406 33.80 18.91 -23.93
N ASN A 407 33.96 18.96 -25.25
CA ASN A 407 34.17 20.21 -25.99
C ASN A 407 32.87 20.91 -26.41
N GLN A 408 31.71 20.35 -26.10
CA GLN A 408 30.40 20.90 -26.48
C GLN A 408 29.65 21.45 -25.27
N SER A 409 28.85 22.49 -25.48
CA SER A 409 27.98 23.02 -24.43
C SER A 409 26.91 21.98 -24.06
N LEU A 410 26.43 22.01 -22.81
CA LEU A 410 25.37 21.11 -22.33
C LEU A 410 24.09 21.17 -23.21
N GLN A 411 23.83 22.31 -23.85
CA GLN A 411 22.69 22.48 -24.77
C GLN A 411 22.93 21.87 -26.15
N ALA A 412 24.19 21.71 -26.56
CA ALA A 412 24.56 21.06 -27.81
C ALA A 412 24.66 19.53 -27.70
N GLN A 413 24.70 18.99 -26.48
CA GLN A 413 24.72 17.54 -26.26
C GLN A 413 23.42 16.88 -26.74
N PRO A 414 23.50 15.66 -27.30
CA PRO A 414 22.32 14.88 -27.67
C PRO A 414 21.35 14.68 -26.50
N ASP A 415 20.05 14.67 -26.78
CA ASP A 415 18.99 14.51 -25.77
C ASP A 415 19.18 13.30 -24.85
N HIS A 416 19.61 12.18 -25.42
CA HIS A 416 19.82 10.93 -24.68
C HIS A 416 20.90 11.08 -23.60
N VAL A 417 21.99 11.82 -23.86
CA VAL A 417 23.05 12.11 -22.88
C VAL A 417 22.50 12.95 -21.72
N ARG A 418 21.69 13.97 -22.04
CA ARG A 418 21.05 14.82 -21.01
C ARG A 418 20.11 14.02 -20.12
N HIS A 419 19.37 13.07 -20.71
CA HIS A 419 18.48 12.18 -19.99
C HIS A 419 19.22 11.16 -19.12
N LEU A 420 20.38 10.66 -19.56
CA LEU A 420 21.26 9.81 -18.76
C LEU A 420 21.79 10.54 -17.53
N HIS A 421 22.33 11.76 -17.71
CA HIS A 421 22.78 12.58 -16.57
C HIS A 421 21.65 12.91 -15.59
N LYS A 422 20.42 13.10 -16.09
CA LYS A 422 19.26 13.31 -15.23
C LYS A 422 18.86 12.03 -14.47
N ALA A 423 18.98 10.86 -15.09
CA ALA A 423 18.76 9.59 -14.41
C ALA A 423 19.80 9.36 -13.30
N GLU A 424 21.07 9.64 -13.60
CA GLU A 424 22.18 9.61 -12.65
C GLU A 424 21.93 10.57 -11.48
N SER A 425 21.56 11.83 -11.77
CA SER A 425 21.31 12.82 -10.73
C SER A 425 20.19 12.40 -9.78
N TYR A 426 19.15 11.73 -10.27
CA TYR A 426 18.08 11.21 -9.42
C TYR A 426 18.54 10.04 -8.53
N LEU A 427 19.36 9.12 -9.05
CA LEU A 427 19.90 8.03 -8.24
C LEU A 427 20.86 8.55 -7.17
N VAL A 428 21.73 9.51 -7.52
CA VAL A 428 22.61 10.20 -6.55
C VAL A 428 21.77 10.92 -5.50
N GLU A 429 20.71 11.63 -5.90
CA GLU A 429 19.82 12.30 -4.94
C GLU A 429 19.13 11.31 -3.98
N LEU A 430 18.70 10.15 -4.49
CA LEU A 430 18.13 9.08 -3.66
C LEU A 430 19.15 8.48 -2.68
N GLU A 431 20.39 8.26 -3.14
CA GLU A 431 21.52 7.78 -2.34
C GLU A 431 21.88 8.80 -1.24
N ASP A 432 22.08 10.06 -1.60
CA ASP A 432 22.57 11.12 -0.70
C ASP A 432 21.51 11.56 0.32
N LYS A 433 20.26 11.79 -0.13
CA LYS A 433 19.19 12.32 0.75
C LYS A 433 18.52 11.23 1.56
N PHE A 434 18.49 10.00 1.05
CA PHE A 434 17.78 8.88 1.68
C PHE A 434 18.64 7.62 1.80
N PRO A 435 19.87 7.69 2.37
CA PRO A 435 20.81 6.58 2.38
C PRO A 435 20.25 5.35 3.10
N LYS A 436 19.47 5.52 4.17
CA LYS A 436 18.85 4.38 4.89
C LYS A 436 17.84 3.60 4.03
N ASP A 437 17.06 4.30 3.21
CA ASP A 437 16.09 3.69 2.30
C ASP A 437 16.78 3.15 1.03
N PHE A 438 17.79 3.86 0.54
CA PHE A 438 18.62 3.44 -0.60
C PHE A 438 19.42 2.17 -0.26
N PHE A 439 20.06 2.12 0.91
CA PHE A 439 20.84 0.98 1.40
C PHE A 439 20.02 -0.09 2.14
N GLY A 440 18.69 -0.01 2.06
CA GLY A 440 17.87 -1.18 2.31
C GLY A 440 17.72 -1.58 3.77
N LEU A 441 17.71 -0.61 4.70
CA LEU A 441 17.11 -0.77 6.04
C LEU A 441 15.57 -0.91 5.97
N LYS A 442 15.05 -1.60 4.95
CA LYS A 442 13.63 -1.86 4.73
C LYS A 442 13.13 -2.80 5.83
N GLY A 443 12.76 -2.20 6.94
CA GLY A 443 12.23 -2.80 8.14
C GLY A 443 11.51 -1.74 8.97
N ARG A 444 11.12 -2.08 10.20
CA ARG A 444 10.44 -1.12 11.11
C ARG A 444 11.28 0.13 11.40
N GLU A 445 12.60 0.07 11.19
CA GLU A 445 13.57 1.12 11.52
C GLU A 445 13.73 2.18 10.42
N ALA A 446 13.68 1.84 9.12
CA ALA A 446 13.59 2.89 8.08
C ALA A 446 12.25 3.66 8.13
N ILE A 447 11.21 3.05 8.71
CA ILE A 447 9.88 3.65 8.83
C ILE A 447 9.78 4.58 10.04
N ARG A 448 10.54 4.29 11.10
CA ARG A 448 10.47 5.04 12.37
C ARG A 448 11.65 5.96 12.60
N GLY A 449 12.69 5.89 11.75
CA GLY A 449 14.04 6.18 12.20
C GLY A 449 14.46 5.16 13.28
N PRO A 450 15.73 5.17 13.74
CA PRO A 450 15.99 4.61 15.05
C PRO A 450 15.02 5.33 16.00
N ALA A 451 14.28 4.58 16.82
CA ALA A 451 13.55 5.17 17.93
C ALA A 451 14.59 5.69 18.93
N SER A 452 15.25 6.78 18.60
CA SER A 452 15.84 7.65 19.60
C SER A 452 14.63 8.09 20.46
N GLN A 453 14.80 8.08 21.77
CA GLN A 453 13.76 8.59 22.68
C GLN A 453 13.41 10.07 22.40
N ASP A 454 14.19 10.74 21.54
CA ASP A 454 14.18 12.17 21.28
C ASP A 454 13.83 12.53 19.82
N ASP A 455 13.64 11.57 18.91
CA ASP A 455 13.35 11.86 17.48
C ASP A 455 11.83 11.90 17.25
N PRO A 456 11.22 13.09 17.03
CA PRO A 456 9.78 13.22 16.93
C PRO A 456 9.26 12.49 15.68
N GLN A 457 8.26 11.63 15.86
CA GLN A 457 7.53 10.91 14.79
C GLN A 457 7.18 11.78 13.56
N ALA A 458 7.07 13.10 13.73
CA ALA A 458 6.90 14.08 12.66
C ALA A 458 8.08 14.12 11.65
N GLU A 459 9.33 14.05 12.09
CA GLU A 459 10.51 14.12 11.21
C GLU A 459 10.60 12.87 10.32
N ALA A 460 10.37 11.68 10.89
CA ALA A 460 10.30 10.43 10.12
C ALA A 460 9.17 10.47 9.09
N THR A 461 8.02 11.03 9.45
CA THR A 461 6.86 11.22 8.55
C THR A 461 7.22 12.19 7.41
N GLN A 462 7.84 13.33 7.72
CA GLN A 462 8.28 14.32 6.73
C GLN A 462 9.34 13.75 5.77
N LYS A 463 10.32 12.99 6.29
CA LYS A 463 11.31 12.29 5.46
C LYS A 463 10.65 11.26 4.53
N ARG A 464 9.65 10.52 5.04
CA ARG A 464 8.87 9.56 4.24
C ARG A 464 8.05 10.24 3.15
N GLU A 465 7.44 11.37 3.47
CA GLU A 465 6.73 12.17 2.47
C GLU A 465 7.69 12.70 1.41
N ALA A 466 8.87 13.19 1.81
CA ALA A 466 9.89 13.72 0.90
C ALA A 466 10.39 12.66 -0.10
N ILE A 467 10.68 11.43 0.34
CA ILE A 467 11.09 10.34 -0.56
C ILE A 467 9.93 9.95 -1.52
N VAL A 468 8.68 9.93 -1.04
CA VAL A 468 7.51 9.65 -1.89
C VAL A 468 7.32 10.75 -2.95
N ILE A 469 7.51 12.02 -2.58
CA ILE A 469 7.47 13.16 -3.51
C ILE A 469 8.57 13.04 -4.58
N LEU A 470 9.79 12.70 -4.19
CA LEU A 470 10.89 12.49 -5.14
C LEU A 470 10.61 11.31 -6.08
N CYS A 471 10.20 10.17 -5.54
CA CYS A 471 9.84 8.99 -6.34
C CYS A 471 8.69 9.27 -7.31
N ARG A 472 7.68 10.05 -6.89
CA ARG A 472 6.61 10.49 -7.79
C ARG A 472 7.14 11.39 -8.90
N SER A 473 8.04 12.30 -8.57
CA SER A 473 8.66 13.20 -9.55
C SER A 473 9.46 12.42 -10.60
N ILE A 474 10.20 11.39 -10.17
CA ILE A 474 10.87 10.43 -11.05
C ILE A 474 9.84 9.72 -11.94
N HIS A 475 8.77 9.16 -11.38
CA HIS A 475 7.73 8.49 -12.17
C HIS A 475 7.07 9.40 -13.21
N ARG A 476 6.69 10.63 -12.84
CA ARG A 476 6.11 11.63 -13.77
C ARG A 476 7.10 12.00 -14.88
N TRP A 477 8.37 12.19 -14.54
CA TRP A 477 9.41 12.48 -15.54
C TRP A 477 9.64 11.31 -16.49
N THR A 478 9.76 10.08 -15.97
CA THR A 478 9.93 8.88 -16.79
C THR A 478 8.73 8.63 -17.70
N ASP A 479 7.49 8.84 -17.23
CA ASP A 479 6.29 8.78 -18.08
C ASP A 479 6.38 9.76 -19.26
N GLY A 480 6.84 11.00 -19.02
CA GLY A 480 7.05 12.00 -20.06
C GLY A 480 8.12 11.58 -21.07
N PHE A 481 9.27 11.11 -20.56
CA PHE A 481 10.37 10.62 -21.40
C PHE A 481 9.94 9.44 -22.29
N PHE A 482 9.27 8.43 -21.73
CA PHE A 482 8.83 7.27 -22.51
C PHE A 482 7.77 7.63 -23.56
N ARG A 483 6.90 8.61 -23.29
CA ARG A 483 5.99 9.18 -24.30
C ARG A 483 6.74 9.86 -25.43
N THR A 484 7.74 10.69 -25.12
CA THR A 484 8.55 11.35 -26.15
C THR A 484 9.31 10.37 -27.03
N LEU A 485 9.66 9.19 -26.49
CA LEU A 485 10.29 8.12 -27.25
C LEU A 485 9.28 7.25 -28.03
N GLY A 486 7.97 7.50 -27.89
CA GLY A 486 6.93 6.73 -28.56
C GLY A 486 6.67 5.35 -27.96
N LEU A 487 7.06 5.10 -26.70
CA LEU A 487 6.93 3.77 -26.09
C LEU A 487 5.47 3.37 -25.78
N GLU A 488 4.55 4.33 -25.84
CA GLU A 488 3.11 4.07 -25.75
C GLU A 488 2.50 3.52 -27.04
N GLY A 489 3.24 3.59 -28.16
CA GLY A 489 2.89 2.95 -29.41
C GLY A 489 2.83 1.44 -29.26
N LYS A 490 2.02 0.79 -30.10
CA LYS A 490 1.81 -0.66 -30.07
C LYS A 490 2.55 -1.36 -31.19
N ASP A 491 3.08 -2.55 -30.89
CA ASP A 491 3.60 -3.49 -31.87
C ASP A 491 2.45 -4.19 -32.64
N PRO A 492 2.76 -4.99 -33.69
CA PRO A 492 1.74 -5.73 -34.44
C PRO A 492 0.90 -6.70 -33.60
N GLN A 493 1.39 -7.11 -32.43
CA GLN A 493 0.70 -7.99 -31.48
C GLN A 493 -0.16 -7.21 -30.47
N GLY A 494 -0.22 -5.88 -30.59
CA GLY A 494 -1.02 -5.00 -29.75
C GLY A 494 -0.41 -4.67 -28.39
N ARG A 495 0.84 -5.09 -28.13
CA ARG A 495 1.60 -4.76 -26.91
C ARG A 495 2.26 -3.41 -27.07
N THR A 496 2.37 -2.63 -26.02
CA THR A 496 3.10 -1.37 -26.10
C THR A 496 4.60 -1.62 -26.26
N HIS A 497 5.33 -0.68 -26.87
CA HIS A 497 6.78 -0.76 -26.90
C HIS A 497 7.40 -0.67 -25.49
N PHE A 498 6.70 -0.08 -24.50
CA PHE A 498 7.09 -0.15 -23.10
C PHE A 498 7.00 -1.56 -22.52
N GLU A 499 5.92 -2.30 -22.79
CA GLU A 499 5.83 -3.72 -22.40
C GLU A 499 6.96 -4.53 -23.05
N ASN A 500 7.24 -4.27 -24.33
CA ASN A 500 8.35 -4.88 -25.04
C ASN A 500 9.72 -4.48 -24.44
N LEU A 501 9.90 -3.27 -23.92
CA LEU A 501 11.13 -2.84 -23.25
C LEU A 501 11.33 -3.63 -21.95
N VAL A 502 10.25 -3.86 -21.18
CA VAL A 502 10.30 -4.73 -19.99
C VAL A 502 10.58 -6.18 -20.38
N ALA A 503 9.94 -6.70 -21.43
CA ALA A 503 10.19 -8.04 -21.93
C ALA A 503 11.63 -8.24 -22.42
N ALA A 504 12.20 -7.24 -23.11
CA ALA A 504 13.57 -7.21 -23.55
C ALA A 504 14.55 -7.24 -22.36
N HIS A 505 14.28 -6.44 -21.33
CA HIS A 505 15.05 -6.46 -20.09
C HIS A 505 15.02 -7.84 -19.43
N LEU A 506 13.84 -8.48 -19.33
CA LEU A 506 13.72 -9.81 -18.72
C LEU A 506 14.42 -10.90 -19.55
N ASN A 507 14.36 -10.80 -20.88
CA ASN A 507 15.09 -11.69 -21.78
C ASN A 507 16.60 -11.58 -21.53
N MET A 508 17.13 -10.36 -21.60
CA MET A 508 18.53 -10.05 -21.33
C MET A 508 18.97 -10.50 -19.93
N ALA A 509 18.15 -10.21 -18.91
CA ALA A 509 18.41 -10.60 -17.53
C ALA A 509 18.45 -12.12 -17.36
N THR A 510 17.52 -12.84 -18.00
CA THR A 510 17.49 -14.32 -17.99
C THR A 510 18.81 -14.90 -18.51
N HIS A 511 19.30 -14.40 -19.64
CA HIS A 511 20.56 -14.87 -20.23
C HIS A 511 21.77 -14.48 -19.38
N SER A 512 21.82 -13.24 -18.88
CA SER A 512 22.86 -12.77 -17.95
C SER A 512 22.96 -13.69 -16.72
N THR A 513 21.83 -13.91 -16.06
CA THR A 513 21.70 -14.81 -14.92
C THR A 513 22.17 -16.22 -15.29
N CYS A 514 21.63 -16.82 -16.36
CA CYS A 514 21.96 -18.20 -16.70
C CYS A 514 23.45 -18.38 -17.01
N SER A 515 24.04 -17.45 -17.77
CA SER A 515 25.47 -17.48 -18.08
C SER A 515 26.32 -17.35 -16.83
N MET A 516 25.91 -16.50 -15.88
CA MET A 516 26.58 -16.38 -14.58
C MET A 516 26.53 -17.72 -13.84
N TYR A 517 25.36 -18.36 -13.77
CA TYR A 517 25.20 -19.67 -13.13
C TYR A 517 26.02 -20.78 -13.78
N ASP A 518 26.12 -20.78 -15.11
CA ASP A 518 26.92 -21.78 -15.84
C ASP A 518 28.42 -21.55 -15.67
N SER A 519 28.85 -20.29 -15.49
CA SER A 519 30.25 -19.95 -15.24
C SER A 519 30.72 -20.34 -13.83
N PHE A 520 29.79 -20.42 -12.87
CA PHE A 520 30.09 -20.95 -11.56
C PHE A 520 30.03 -22.49 -11.61
N SER A 521 31.19 -23.13 -11.69
CA SER A 521 31.26 -24.58 -11.49
C SER A 521 30.69 -24.95 -10.11
N ASP A 522 30.10 -26.14 -9.95
CA ASP A 522 29.61 -26.63 -8.65
C ASP A 522 30.70 -26.60 -7.55
N SER A 523 31.99 -26.53 -7.93
CA SER A 523 33.13 -26.37 -7.03
C SER A 523 33.52 -24.91 -6.71
N ASP A 524 33.10 -23.92 -7.52
CA ASP A 524 33.50 -22.51 -7.41
C ASP A 524 32.43 -21.60 -6.80
N MET A 525 31.16 -22.01 -6.77
CA MET A 525 30.19 -21.40 -5.86
C MET A 525 30.66 -21.73 -4.45
N PRO A 526 31.31 -20.79 -3.74
CA PRO A 526 32.05 -21.18 -2.56
C PRO A 526 30.99 -21.64 -1.57
N SER A 527 31.05 -22.92 -1.24
CA SER A 527 30.16 -23.53 -0.27
C SER A 527 30.10 -22.60 0.93
N TYR A 528 28.91 -22.08 1.18
CA TYR A 528 28.57 -21.20 2.30
C TYR A 528 29.43 -21.53 3.54
N PRO A 529 30.21 -20.60 4.14
CA PRO A 529 30.51 -19.23 3.75
C PRO A 529 31.86 -19.07 3.01
N VAL A 530 31.91 -18.17 2.03
CA VAL A 530 33.17 -17.69 1.44
C VAL A 530 33.96 -16.98 2.54
N ALA A 531 35.19 -17.41 2.83
CA ALA A 531 36.11 -16.60 3.61
C ALA A 531 36.37 -15.28 2.85
N ASP A 532 36.42 -14.14 3.55
CA ASP A 532 36.62 -12.79 2.99
C ASP A 532 37.81 -12.68 2.01
N THR A 533 38.75 -13.62 2.05
CA THR A 533 39.98 -13.66 1.26
C THR A 533 39.80 -14.02 -0.22
N ARG A 534 38.57 -14.31 -0.69
CA ARG A 534 38.30 -14.69 -2.09
C ARG A 534 37.48 -13.69 -2.90
N ILE A 535 37.16 -12.51 -2.35
CA ILE A 535 36.44 -11.52 -3.15
C ILE A 535 37.40 -10.91 -4.18
N PRO A 536 37.08 -10.94 -5.48
CA PRO A 536 37.93 -10.35 -6.50
C PRO A 536 38.19 -8.86 -6.26
N SER A 537 39.43 -8.41 -6.43
CA SER A 537 39.86 -7.04 -6.12
C SER A 537 39.17 -5.98 -6.99
N GLU A 538 38.61 -6.36 -8.14
CA GLU A 538 37.79 -5.43 -8.93
C GLU A 538 36.55 -4.92 -8.20
N PHE A 539 36.16 -5.55 -7.09
CA PHE A 539 35.05 -5.11 -6.25
C PHE A 539 35.49 -4.27 -5.05
N ASP A 540 36.79 -4.03 -4.85
CA ASP A 540 37.29 -3.34 -3.64
C ASP A 540 36.71 -1.93 -3.49
N ASP A 541 36.56 -1.19 -4.60
CA ASP A 541 35.94 0.15 -4.59
C ASP A 541 34.49 0.11 -4.10
N ILE A 542 33.71 -0.84 -4.62
CA ILE A 542 32.30 -1.02 -4.24
C ILE A 542 32.22 -1.51 -2.78
N LEU A 543 33.07 -2.46 -2.40
CA LEU A 543 33.13 -3.00 -1.04
C LEU A 543 33.54 -1.96 0.00
N ALA A 544 34.42 -1.02 -0.35
CA ALA A 544 34.85 0.05 0.55
C ALA A 544 33.66 0.93 0.94
N ASP A 545 32.85 1.34 -0.04
CA ASP A 545 31.64 2.13 0.19
C ASP A 545 30.61 1.36 1.00
N VAL A 546 30.46 0.06 0.74
CA VAL A 546 29.55 -0.82 1.49
C VAL A 546 29.98 -0.98 2.95
N ARG A 547 31.26 -1.25 3.19
CA ARG A 547 31.82 -1.40 4.54
C ARG A 547 31.67 -0.10 5.34
N ALA A 548 31.72 1.06 4.68
CA ALA A 548 31.51 2.35 5.33
C ALA A 548 30.08 2.53 5.91
N LEU A 549 29.09 1.79 5.40
CA LEU A 549 27.69 1.86 5.87
C LEU A 549 27.46 1.18 7.23
N LYS A 550 28.43 0.39 7.73
CA LYS A 550 28.38 -0.30 9.04
C LYS A 550 27.15 -1.21 9.26
N ASP A 551 26.42 -1.60 8.21
CA ASP A 551 25.18 -2.39 8.27
C ASP A 551 25.37 -3.81 7.72
N ASP A 552 26.52 -4.40 8.06
CA ASP A 552 27.12 -5.56 7.39
C ASP A 552 26.55 -6.90 7.88
N VAL A 553 25.24 -7.11 7.69
CA VAL A 553 24.57 -8.37 8.09
C VAL A 553 24.60 -9.40 6.94
N ARG A 554 24.91 -9.00 5.71
CA ARG A 554 24.83 -9.90 4.56
C ARG A 554 26.20 -10.44 4.15
N PRO A 555 26.30 -11.74 3.83
CA PRO A 555 27.54 -12.31 3.35
C PRO A 555 28.04 -11.61 2.07
N PRO A 556 29.34 -11.29 1.95
CA PRO A 556 29.90 -10.58 0.81
C PRO A 556 29.66 -11.22 -0.57
N TRP A 557 29.41 -12.53 -0.63
CA TRP A 557 29.11 -13.22 -1.88
C TRP A 557 27.77 -12.80 -2.50
N VAL A 558 26.79 -12.35 -1.69
CA VAL A 558 25.51 -11.83 -2.18
C VAL A 558 25.76 -10.58 -3.02
N LEU A 559 26.63 -9.70 -2.52
CA LEU A 559 27.04 -8.48 -3.21
C LEU A 559 27.78 -8.82 -4.52
N CYS A 560 28.78 -9.71 -4.47
CA CYS A 560 29.52 -10.12 -5.66
C CYS A 560 28.60 -10.67 -6.75
N ARG A 561 27.65 -11.53 -6.36
CA ARG A 561 26.62 -12.07 -7.27
C ARG A 561 25.80 -10.97 -7.91
N LEU A 562 25.27 -10.03 -7.12
CA LEU A 562 24.42 -8.95 -7.63
C LEU A 562 25.20 -7.97 -8.52
N ILE A 563 26.47 -7.71 -8.21
CA ILE A 563 27.33 -6.90 -9.09
C ILE A 563 27.57 -7.62 -10.41
N LYS A 564 27.89 -8.92 -10.40
CA LYS A 564 28.05 -9.72 -11.63
C LYS A 564 26.76 -9.79 -12.45
N GLU A 565 25.61 -9.88 -11.79
CA GLU A 565 24.30 -9.84 -12.45
C GLU A 565 24.08 -8.50 -13.17
N VAL A 566 24.36 -7.38 -12.51
CA VAL A 566 24.27 -6.03 -13.10
C VAL A 566 25.32 -5.82 -14.21
N GLU A 567 26.55 -6.28 -14.03
CA GLU A 567 27.58 -6.26 -15.07
C GLU A 567 27.09 -6.98 -16.33
N GLY A 568 26.51 -8.18 -16.14
CA GLY A 568 25.90 -8.92 -17.23
C GLY A 568 24.68 -8.20 -17.84
N TYR A 569 23.87 -7.48 -17.05
CA TYR A 569 22.80 -6.65 -17.61
C TYR A 569 23.37 -5.57 -18.53
N VAL A 570 24.35 -4.79 -18.07
CA VAL A 570 24.96 -3.70 -18.85
C VAL A 570 25.64 -4.23 -20.10
N LYS A 571 26.35 -5.36 -20.00
CA LYS A 571 27.00 -6.02 -21.14
C LYS A 571 25.98 -6.45 -22.20
N HIS A 572 24.98 -7.24 -21.81
CA HIS A 572 23.99 -7.77 -22.75
C HIS A 572 23.03 -6.69 -23.27
N MET A 573 22.90 -5.56 -22.58
CA MET A 573 22.12 -4.43 -23.10
C MET A 573 22.77 -3.86 -24.37
N ARG A 574 24.11 -3.75 -24.41
CA ARG A 574 24.87 -3.20 -25.54
C ARG A 574 25.17 -4.22 -26.64
N GLU A 575 25.42 -5.46 -26.25
CA GLU A 575 26.00 -6.47 -27.14
C GLU A 575 25.20 -7.79 -27.15
N GLY A 576 25.27 -8.50 -28.28
CA GLY A 576 24.78 -9.87 -28.42
C GLY A 576 23.39 -10.03 -29.04
N ASP A 577 23.00 -11.28 -29.23
CA ASP A 577 21.73 -11.67 -29.86
C ASP A 577 20.50 -11.36 -29.00
N HIS A 578 20.71 -11.06 -27.72
CA HIS A 578 19.67 -10.78 -26.73
C HIS A 578 19.62 -9.31 -26.30
N SER A 579 20.23 -8.42 -27.09
CA SER A 579 20.27 -7.00 -26.77
C SER A 579 18.89 -6.35 -26.78
N VAL A 580 18.71 -5.40 -25.85
CA VAL A 580 17.44 -4.69 -25.67
C VAL A 580 17.10 -3.87 -26.92
N ALA A 581 18.12 -3.25 -27.52
CA ALA A 581 17.99 -2.47 -28.76
C ALA A 581 17.48 -3.32 -29.92
N ARG A 582 18.14 -4.46 -30.19
CA ARG A 582 17.75 -5.37 -31.26
C ARG A 582 16.33 -5.88 -31.08
N TYR A 583 16.00 -6.36 -29.87
CA TYR A 583 14.66 -6.89 -29.56
C TYR A 583 13.54 -5.88 -29.87
N LEU A 584 13.76 -4.61 -29.53
CA LEU A 584 12.78 -3.52 -29.73
C LEU A 584 12.69 -3.08 -31.19
N GLN A 585 13.83 -2.98 -31.87
CA GLN A 585 13.89 -2.60 -33.29
C GLN A 585 13.23 -3.66 -34.19
N GLU A 586 13.43 -4.94 -33.91
CA GLU A 586 12.74 -6.05 -34.58
C GLU A 586 11.21 -6.00 -34.40
N ARG A 587 10.72 -5.29 -33.37
CA ARG A 587 9.29 -5.05 -33.10
C ARG A 587 8.80 -3.69 -33.58
N GLY A 588 9.59 -3.00 -34.40
CA GLY A 588 9.19 -1.77 -35.08
C GLY A 588 9.49 -0.47 -34.34
N LEU A 589 10.18 -0.50 -33.20
CA LEU A 589 10.62 0.74 -32.55
C LEU A 589 11.74 1.39 -33.38
N LYS A 590 11.56 2.64 -33.79
CA LYS A 590 12.50 3.37 -34.67
C LYS A 590 13.64 4.09 -33.93
N SER A 591 13.74 3.92 -32.62
CA SER A 591 14.74 4.58 -31.78
C SER A 591 16.15 4.04 -32.03
N THR A 592 17.14 4.91 -31.88
CA THR A 592 18.56 4.51 -31.96
C THR A 592 18.97 3.65 -30.77
N SER A 593 20.06 2.90 -30.90
CA SER A 593 20.56 2.06 -29.82
C SER A 593 20.89 2.87 -28.56
N GLU A 594 21.42 4.08 -28.70
CA GLU A 594 21.74 4.98 -27.59
C GLU A 594 20.49 5.51 -26.88
N GLN A 595 19.42 5.79 -27.64
CA GLN A 595 18.13 6.16 -27.08
C GLN A 595 17.49 5.00 -26.31
N ILE A 596 17.63 3.78 -26.82
CA ILE A 596 17.12 2.57 -26.16
C ILE A 596 17.93 2.25 -24.89
N GLU A 597 19.26 2.36 -24.93
CA GLU A 597 20.12 2.25 -23.75
C GLU A 597 19.68 3.26 -22.68
N THR A 598 19.46 4.51 -23.08
CA THR A 598 18.97 5.55 -22.17
C THR A 598 17.60 5.21 -21.59
N ALA A 599 16.68 4.68 -22.42
CA ALA A 599 15.38 4.23 -21.95
C ALA A 599 15.49 3.06 -20.95
N TRP A 600 16.44 2.16 -21.15
CA TRP A 600 16.70 1.06 -20.24
C TRP A 600 17.22 1.55 -18.87
N TRP A 601 18.17 2.49 -18.84
CA TRP A 601 18.63 3.11 -17.58
C TRP A 601 17.49 3.82 -16.83
N ILE A 602 16.63 4.53 -17.57
CA ILE A 602 15.46 5.21 -17.02
C ILE A 602 14.42 4.21 -16.50
N LEU A 603 14.28 3.05 -17.16
CA LEU A 603 13.45 1.94 -16.68
C LEU A 603 13.98 1.39 -15.34
N MET A 604 15.29 1.21 -15.21
CA MET A 604 15.91 0.75 -13.95
C MET A 604 15.67 1.76 -12.83
N LEU A 605 15.90 3.05 -13.06
CA LEU A 605 15.58 4.12 -12.11
C LEU A 605 14.10 4.10 -11.71
N ARG A 606 13.19 3.92 -12.68
CA ARG A 606 11.74 3.82 -12.39
C ARG A 606 11.44 2.65 -11.46
N GLY A 607 12.00 1.48 -11.71
CA GLY A 607 11.84 0.30 -10.85
C GLY A 607 12.37 0.53 -9.43
N ILE A 608 13.53 1.20 -9.31
CA ILE A 608 14.13 1.59 -8.02
C ILE A 608 13.23 2.57 -7.26
N ALA A 609 12.75 3.62 -7.94
CA ALA A 609 11.86 4.62 -7.34
C ALA A 609 10.54 3.99 -6.88
N TRP A 610 9.94 3.11 -7.70
CA TRP A 610 8.76 2.35 -7.31
C TRP A 610 9.04 1.56 -6.04
N ASN A 611 10.13 0.79 -6.04
CA ASN A 611 10.52 -0.03 -4.90
C ASN A 611 10.75 0.81 -3.64
N MET A 612 11.46 1.93 -3.72
CA MET A 612 11.73 2.81 -2.57
C MET A 612 10.48 3.51 -2.03
N SER A 613 9.46 3.69 -2.88
CA SER A 613 8.21 4.34 -2.52
C SER A 613 7.18 3.41 -1.88
N THR A 614 7.42 2.09 -1.88
CA THR A 614 6.45 1.09 -1.45
C THR A 614 7.01 0.10 -0.43
N LEU A 615 6.12 -0.47 0.37
CA LEU A 615 6.39 -1.56 1.29
C LEU A 615 5.37 -2.67 1.09
N ASP A 616 5.86 -3.84 0.72
CA ASP A 616 5.01 -5.02 0.64
C ASP A 616 4.69 -5.56 2.03
N GLU A 617 3.40 -5.81 2.25
CA GLU A 617 2.87 -6.62 3.33
C GLU A 617 2.21 -7.82 2.68
N SER A 618 2.83 -8.99 2.68
CA SER A 618 2.22 -10.21 2.18
C SER A 618 2.01 -11.17 3.34
N TRP A 619 0.73 -11.43 3.67
CA TRP A 619 0.35 -12.37 4.72
C TRP A 619 -0.92 -13.13 4.34
N GLY A 620 -1.06 -14.36 4.82
CA GLY A 620 -2.23 -15.21 4.51
C GLY A 620 -2.20 -15.81 3.09
N ASP A 621 -3.34 -16.34 2.67
CA ASP A 621 -3.51 -17.06 1.41
C ASP A 621 -3.78 -16.12 0.23
N PRO A 622 -3.30 -16.45 -0.98
CA PRO A 622 -3.53 -15.66 -2.19
C PRO A 622 -5.02 -15.53 -2.54
N ILE A 623 -5.43 -14.29 -2.82
CA ILE A 623 -6.78 -13.93 -3.27
C ILE A 623 -6.80 -13.91 -4.80
N PRO A 624 -7.66 -14.70 -5.47
CA PRO A 624 -7.78 -14.70 -6.93
C PRO A 624 -8.28 -13.39 -7.53
N SER A 625 -7.89 -13.13 -8.78
CA SER A 625 -8.36 -11.98 -9.58
C SER A 625 -9.87 -11.94 -9.72
N SER A 626 -10.53 -13.09 -9.74
CA SER A 626 -12.00 -13.22 -9.83
C SER A 626 -12.77 -12.63 -8.64
N PHE A 627 -12.11 -12.26 -7.56
CA PHE A 627 -12.72 -11.52 -6.45
C PHE A 627 -12.69 -10.00 -6.66
N TYR A 628 -11.77 -9.48 -7.47
CA TYR A 628 -11.78 -8.06 -7.81
C TYR A 628 -13.01 -7.75 -8.66
N ASP A 629 -13.70 -6.65 -8.34
CA ASP A 629 -14.93 -6.23 -9.03
C ASP A 629 -16.03 -7.31 -9.08
N ASN A 630 -16.00 -8.27 -8.12
CA ASN A 630 -17.05 -9.26 -8.01
C ASN A 630 -18.30 -8.63 -7.40
N HIS A 631 -19.31 -8.41 -8.25
CA HIS A 631 -20.57 -7.73 -7.93
C HIS A 631 -21.61 -8.60 -7.22
N VAL A 632 -21.29 -9.86 -6.88
CA VAL A 632 -22.24 -10.72 -6.16
C VAL A 632 -22.62 -10.05 -4.85
N PRO A 633 -23.92 -9.75 -4.62
CA PRO A 633 -24.34 -9.10 -3.39
C PRO A 633 -24.31 -10.10 -2.23
N VAL A 634 -23.82 -9.63 -1.09
CA VAL A 634 -23.84 -10.36 0.18
C VAL A 634 -24.32 -9.45 1.28
N TRP A 635 -24.83 -10.06 2.33
CA TRP A 635 -25.40 -9.33 3.47
C TRP A 635 -24.40 -9.33 4.61
N ILE A 636 -24.35 -8.27 5.41
CA ILE A 636 -23.46 -8.17 6.57
C ILE A 636 -24.21 -7.61 7.79
N THR A 637 -23.96 -8.22 8.95
CA THR A 637 -24.48 -7.86 10.27
C THR A 637 -23.40 -7.43 11.23
#